data_AF-A0A8S2GIU3-F1
#
_entry.id   AF-A0A8S2GIU3-F1
#
_cell.length_a   1.000
_cell.length_b   1.000
_cell.length_c   1.000
_cell.angle_alpha   90.00
_cell.angle_beta   90.00
_cell.angle_gamma   90.00
#
_symmetry.space_group_name_H-M   'P 1'
#
loop_
_entity.id
_entity.type
_entity.pdbx_description
1 polymer ?
#
loop_
_entity_poly.entity_id
_entity_poly.type
_entity_poly.pdbx_seq_one_letter_code
_entity_poly.pdbx_strand_id
1 'polypeptide(L)'
;MADDGKSIPHEFRARRVDGIINGLEDAANQSRLSHDRMSAEEARLFAEISKGDIKRHKAYLAIRNNILRLWFDEPRYQLTFDKVVETLDKIDITLLSEERVLVGKVFFYLERYGYINFGVFRRQTASPEQKKGRVIIIGAGIAGIIAARQLQYFGFDTIILESRARVGGRIATFRKNGYVADLGAMVVTGLGGNPVSVLQTQTNLDLVPVKHKCPMYECSSVVVPKAKDEVVEREFNRLLEACSYLSHMLDSNELTKQPLSLGDVFELLIRVQEKAVREKYLDYLRSISKLKENLRSLLTEDYSRLEIQCEQLKEQIRIAEENPPPRVYLSIQDRRILDWHCANLEFANAAPLSCLSLKYWDQDDEYEFSGCHLTGVEVSVENVDDSKTFVKETYEGDAVLVTVPLGVLKENVIEFEPMLPEWKQSAIDRLGFGNLNKVVLCFEKVFWDPTHTLFAHVEASTSCRGELFLFWCFVKPPVLIALIAGEAANVVECATDDIIIGRTLVVLRNIFGTASVPTPKETIVTRWKSDPFARGSYSYVAVGASGDDYDILGRPVIRENETIPRLYFGGEHTNRNYPATVHGALLSGLREARRIADTFLGSIYEISTGMNNYTHSYGVQRVPNTPSAETSFCQAGSHTATGGQIKRIGRDIIEDLFCGKKNSVQCLNEYCSMIKKPITFTEAGCQYRYANYATIDGIQFPQGTGKSKKEAKISGARHVFAALLDLDEEAFDTKFAGMSDVKIDRHGHKIVENGPNLPEHLFTAEIVEELTRKLNELAVNSELFKSKGVAHALHRTVTGRPSSSVSASGCSEDNASIYSETSFNKARPPSVVSYTNGQGTPTSGISANQPIQNPITNLQDYCKANMIYVDIKTIRCFSDENSASNSTHAPFRSWVCLENDNTKIADVFAFTATDARRRAAQRALEALMRRQPHHIIQSKPMVTLTEYEEIANTVGDFVKHIKQSDQAQIFQSMGSRYYAAFVLKKTHRDVGKVVAFGIGSRCPDPENVTENGESLLDCHALALARRALIQYFYGELTNYANGSSIRTILEGSEKDPTKTQLKNHVSIHLLMSGAPCGDARDFLPSDTDGHMSPYDVVQMRAAGHAPVYDLPDHGHLKYKLSSGLETISADPLQRFAIMSCSDKILKWNVLGVQGALLSNLVEPIKISSVTFLSGFKQQHTSRALCCRLDKAADPVFVHHPMIGRIKFPQPQPETFYGPPLLLGLGCRIHRLVKINERELCPHQAARN
;
A
#
# COMPACT_ATOMS: atom_id res chain seq x y z
N MET A 1 56.65 -20.70 -1.80
CA MET A 1 57.26 -21.93 -2.35
C MET A 1 56.14 -22.80 -2.90
N ALA A 2 56.45 -23.73 -3.80
CA ALA A 2 55.44 -24.53 -4.49
C ALA A 2 54.99 -25.76 -3.68
N ASP A 3 53.73 -26.12 -3.91
CA ASP A 3 53.08 -27.45 -3.86
C ASP A 3 53.61 -28.54 -2.89
N ASP A 4 52.71 -29.05 -2.04
CA ASP A 4 52.83 -30.40 -1.45
C ASP A 4 51.42 -30.98 -1.23
N GLY A 5 50.95 -31.75 -2.22
CA GLY A 5 49.54 -32.08 -2.41
C GLY A 5 48.95 -33.08 -1.41
N LYS A 6 48.24 -32.58 -0.38
CA LYS A 6 47.35 -33.40 0.48
C LYS A 6 45.92 -32.87 0.43
N SER A 7 45.06 -33.63 -0.24
CA SER A 7 43.64 -33.32 -0.42
C SER A 7 42.89 -33.27 0.91
N ILE A 8 42.37 -32.09 1.26
CA ILE A 8 41.43 -31.91 2.38
C ILE A 8 40.13 -32.67 2.04
N PRO A 9 39.51 -33.41 3.00
CA PRO A 9 38.28 -34.17 2.74
C PRO A 9 37.15 -33.32 2.15
N HIS A 10 36.48 -33.88 1.14
CA HIS A 10 35.61 -33.15 0.22
C HIS A 10 34.28 -32.63 0.82
N GLU A 11 33.98 -32.95 2.08
CA GLU A 11 32.67 -32.78 2.71
C GLU A 11 32.42 -31.39 3.32
N PHE A 12 33.44 -30.54 3.44
CA PHE A 12 33.33 -29.19 4.02
C PHE A 12 33.36 -28.03 3.02
N ARG A 13 33.41 -28.31 1.70
CA ARG A 13 32.98 -27.31 0.72
C ARG A 13 31.46 -27.19 0.79
N ALA A 14 31.00 -26.13 1.46
CA ALA A 14 29.64 -25.65 1.26
C ALA A 14 29.40 -25.52 -0.25
N ARG A 15 28.22 -25.93 -0.73
CA ARG A 15 27.85 -25.71 -2.13
C ARG A 15 28.02 -24.22 -2.41
N ARG A 16 28.55 -23.87 -3.58
CA ARG A 16 28.34 -22.52 -4.10
C ARG A 16 26.85 -22.26 -4.05
N VAL A 17 26.46 -21.06 -3.61
CA VAL A 17 25.10 -20.59 -3.80
C VAL A 17 25.02 -20.26 -5.28
N ASP A 18 24.79 -21.29 -6.10
CA ASP A 18 24.62 -21.20 -7.55
C ASP A 18 23.25 -20.54 -7.83
N GLY A 19 23.15 -19.26 -7.47
CA GLY A 19 22.06 -18.35 -7.79
C GLY A 19 22.10 -18.04 -9.27
N ILE A 20 21.72 -19.02 -10.09
CA ILE A 20 21.47 -18.83 -11.51
C ILE A 20 20.41 -17.74 -11.61
N ILE A 21 20.74 -16.65 -12.30
CA ILE A 21 19.81 -15.57 -12.61
C ILE A 21 18.80 -16.11 -13.63
N ASN A 22 17.59 -16.44 -13.17
CA ASN A 22 16.60 -17.23 -13.91
C ASN A 22 15.72 -16.37 -14.82
N GLY A 23 16.14 -15.14 -15.15
CA GLY A 23 15.44 -14.30 -16.11
C GLY A 23 16.01 -12.90 -16.27
N LEU A 24 15.31 -12.12 -17.10
CA LEU A 24 15.57 -10.69 -17.30
C LEU A 24 15.17 -9.85 -16.09
N GLU A 25 14.28 -10.37 -15.25
CA GLU A 25 13.83 -9.74 -14.00
C GLU A 25 14.90 -9.83 -12.92
N ASP A 26 15.37 -11.04 -12.61
CA ASP A 26 16.50 -11.28 -11.70
C ASP A 26 17.73 -10.44 -12.05
N ALA A 27 18.05 -10.28 -13.34
CA ALA A 27 19.20 -9.48 -13.80
C ALA A 27 19.05 -7.98 -13.50
N ALA A 28 17.83 -7.43 -13.62
CA ALA A 28 17.54 -6.05 -13.26
C ALA A 28 17.54 -5.87 -11.74
N ASN A 29 16.88 -6.78 -11.01
CA ASN A 29 16.80 -6.78 -9.56
C ASN A 29 18.21 -6.90 -8.91
N GLN A 30 19.07 -7.77 -9.43
CA GLN A 30 20.47 -7.89 -8.99
C GLN A 30 21.30 -6.61 -9.25
N SER A 31 20.85 -5.78 -10.20
CA SER A 31 21.43 -4.47 -10.52
C SER A 31 20.83 -3.32 -9.71
N ARG A 32 19.84 -3.58 -8.85
CA ARG A 32 19.02 -2.57 -8.13
C ARG A 32 18.23 -1.66 -9.09
N LEU A 33 17.70 -2.25 -10.17
CA LEU A 33 16.85 -1.60 -11.17
C LEU A 33 15.54 -2.39 -11.32
N SER A 34 14.40 -1.71 -11.43
CA SER A 34 13.14 -2.42 -11.73
C SER A 34 13.16 -2.95 -13.16
N HIS A 35 12.76 -4.20 -13.35
CA HIS A 35 12.76 -4.87 -14.65
C HIS A 35 11.78 -4.26 -15.68
N ASP A 36 10.68 -3.66 -15.19
CA ASP A 36 9.51 -3.22 -15.94
C ASP A 36 9.45 -1.72 -16.22
N ARG A 37 10.28 -0.91 -15.54
CA ARG A 37 10.30 0.55 -15.63
C ARG A 37 11.73 1.08 -15.76
N MET A 38 11.83 2.30 -16.28
CA MET A 38 13.06 3.09 -16.29
C MET A 38 13.20 3.79 -14.93
N SER A 39 14.42 3.87 -14.39
CA SER A 39 14.69 4.70 -13.21
C SER A 39 14.51 6.20 -13.53
N ALA A 40 14.39 7.05 -12.52
CA ALA A 40 14.34 8.51 -12.72
C ALA A 40 15.60 9.05 -13.43
N GLU A 41 16.73 8.38 -13.26
CA GLU A 41 17.98 8.73 -13.93
C GLU A 41 18.04 8.23 -15.38
N GLU A 42 17.55 7.03 -15.65
CA GLU A 42 17.37 6.53 -17.03
C GLU A 42 16.38 7.40 -17.80
N ALA A 43 15.26 7.79 -17.19
CA ALA A 43 14.26 8.67 -17.78
C ALA A 43 14.80 10.09 -18.08
N ARG A 44 15.82 10.54 -17.33
CA ARG A 44 16.54 11.80 -17.55
C ARG A 44 17.53 11.70 -18.71
N LEU A 45 18.35 10.66 -18.75
CA LEU A 45 19.37 10.45 -19.79
C LEU A 45 18.78 10.06 -21.15
N PHE A 46 17.75 9.22 -21.13
CA PHE A 46 17.05 8.70 -22.29
C PHE A 46 15.67 9.35 -22.42
N ALA A 47 15.63 10.68 -22.32
CA ALA A 47 14.40 11.46 -22.36
C ALA A 47 13.65 11.31 -23.70
N GLU A 48 14.33 10.95 -24.80
CA GLU A 48 13.73 10.60 -26.09
C GLU A 48 12.98 9.26 -26.07
N ILE A 49 13.34 8.37 -25.14
CA ILE A 49 12.71 7.06 -24.93
C ILE A 49 11.60 7.17 -23.88
N SER A 50 11.88 7.83 -22.75
CA SER A 50 10.92 8.01 -21.66
C SER A 50 9.71 8.87 -22.04
N LYS A 51 9.82 9.68 -23.10
CA LYS A 51 8.72 10.48 -23.67
C LYS A 51 8.27 9.97 -25.05
N GLY A 52 8.79 8.80 -25.46
CA GLY A 52 8.53 8.18 -26.76
C GLY A 52 7.36 7.20 -26.75
N ASP A 53 7.28 6.37 -27.80
CA ASP A 53 6.30 5.28 -27.90
C ASP A 53 6.61 4.13 -26.92
N ILE A 54 5.56 3.49 -26.42
CA ILE A 54 5.60 2.32 -25.53
C ILE A 54 6.45 1.19 -26.13
N LYS A 55 6.48 1.05 -27.47
CA LYS A 55 7.36 0.09 -28.15
C LYS A 55 8.85 0.36 -27.88
N ARG A 56 9.31 1.61 -28.03
CA ARG A 56 10.71 1.99 -27.76
C ARG A 56 11.05 1.91 -26.28
N HIS A 57 10.10 2.20 -25.39
CA HIS A 57 10.26 1.98 -23.95
C HIS A 57 10.48 0.49 -23.62
N LYS A 58 9.66 -0.40 -24.20
CA LYS A 58 9.84 -1.86 -24.03
C LYS A 58 11.14 -2.38 -24.67
N ALA A 59 11.54 -1.86 -25.83
CA ALA A 59 12.81 -2.20 -26.47
C ALA A 59 14.01 -1.82 -25.58
N TYR A 60 14.04 -0.60 -25.04
CA TYR A 60 15.07 -0.16 -24.08
C TYR A 60 15.18 -1.12 -22.88
N LEU A 61 14.06 -1.46 -22.24
CA LEU A 61 14.05 -2.35 -21.07
C LEU A 61 14.53 -3.77 -21.45
N ALA A 62 14.08 -4.30 -22.59
CA ALA A 62 14.51 -5.62 -23.07
C ALA A 62 16.02 -5.67 -23.39
N ILE A 63 16.56 -4.63 -24.04
CA ILE A 63 17.99 -4.48 -24.34
C ILE A 63 18.79 -4.36 -23.04
N ARG A 64 18.40 -3.44 -22.14
CA ARG A 64 19.04 -3.22 -20.84
C ARG A 64 19.11 -4.50 -20.02
N ASN A 65 17.97 -5.17 -19.82
CA ASN A 65 17.89 -6.36 -18.98
C ASN A 65 18.67 -7.54 -19.58
N ASN A 66 18.75 -7.67 -20.92
CA ASN A 66 19.59 -8.68 -21.56
C ASN A 66 21.08 -8.39 -21.37
N ILE A 67 21.52 -7.14 -21.52
CA ILE A 67 22.94 -6.76 -21.31
C ILE A 67 23.36 -7.03 -19.85
N LEU A 68 22.49 -6.71 -18.88
CA LEU A 68 22.69 -7.04 -17.48
C LEU A 68 22.82 -8.57 -17.28
N ARG A 69 21.88 -9.35 -17.84
CA ARG A 69 21.92 -10.83 -17.74
C ARG A 69 23.22 -11.40 -18.32
N LEU A 70 23.65 -10.94 -19.50
CA LEU A 70 24.90 -11.36 -20.14
C LEU A 70 26.16 -11.01 -19.33
N TRP A 71 26.12 -9.99 -18.48
CA TRP A 71 27.21 -9.68 -17.55
C TRP A 71 27.22 -10.64 -16.35
N PHE A 72 26.07 -10.95 -15.76
CA PHE A 72 25.98 -11.90 -14.64
C PHE A 72 26.16 -13.37 -15.05
N ASP A 73 25.92 -13.72 -16.33
CA ASP A 73 26.24 -15.04 -16.89
C ASP A 73 27.75 -15.34 -16.76
N GLU A 74 28.64 -14.36 -16.96
CA GLU A 74 30.09 -14.55 -16.86
C GLU A 74 30.90 -13.29 -16.42
N PRO A 75 30.71 -12.77 -15.19
CA PRO A 75 31.28 -11.49 -14.74
C PRO A 75 32.81 -11.51 -14.52
N ARG A 76 33.48 -12.62 -14.84
CA ARG A 76 34.94 -12.79 -14.74
C ARG A 76 35.68 -12.29 -15.98
N TYR A 77 34.97 -11.99 -17.07
CA TYR A 77 35.52 -11.40 -18.28
C TYR A 77 34.78 -10.10 -18.62
N GLN A 78 35.45 -9.19 -19.32
CA GLN A 78 34.81 -7.98 -19.86
C GLN A 78 33.71 -8.38 -20.85
N LEU A 79 32.47 -7.95 -20.62
CA LEU A 79 31.40 -8.02 -21.61
C LEU A 79 31.68 -6.94 -22.67
N THR A 80 31.93 -7.35 -23.92
CA THR A 80 32.23 -6.42 -25.02
C THR A 80 30.97 -6.08 -25.81
N PHE A 81 30.94 -4.89 -26.43
CA PHE A 81 29.85 -4.46 -27.28
C PHE A 81 29.59 -5.45 -28.44
N ASP A 82 30.66 -5.91 -29.10
CA ASP A 82 30.56 -6.93 -30.16
C ASP A 82 29.87 -8.21 -29.67
N LYS A 83 30.15 -8.64 -28.43
CA LYS A 83 29.54 -9.85 -27.86
C LYS A 83 28.06 -9.66 -27.53
N VAL A 84 27.67 -8.45 -27.10
CA VAL A 84 26.27 -8.07 -26.93
C VAL A 84 25.53 -8.13 -28.27
N VAL A 85 26.06 -7.50 -29.32
CA VAL A 85 25.45 -7.51 -30.66
C VAL A 85 25.36 -8.94 -31.22
N GLU A 86 26.45 -9.71 -31.16
CA GLU A 86 26.52 -11.12 -31.60
C GLU A 86 25.55 -12.06 -30.85
N THR A 87 25.02 -11.63 -29.70
CA THR A 87 24.07 -12.40 -28.90
C THR A 87 22.62 -11.91 -29.07
N LEU A 88 22.39 -10.59 -29.14
CA LEU A 88 21.05 -10.03 -29.38
C LEU A 88 20.56 -10.32 -30.81
N ASP A 89 21.43 -10.27 -31.82
CA ASP A 89 21.13 -10.64 -33.21
C ASP A 89 20.67 -12.11 -33.35
N LYS A 90 20.92 -12.97 -32.37
CA LYS A 90 20.51 -14.39 -32.37
C LYS A 90 19.20 -14.67 -31.63
N ILE A 91 18.67 -13.69 -30.89
CA ILE A 91 17.46 -13.82 -30.09
C ILE A 91 16.23 -13.21 -30.83
N ASP A 92 16.44 -12.77 -32.08
CA ASP A 92 15.43 -12.15 -32.96
C ASP A 92 14.73 -10.93 -32.33
N ILE A 93 15.48 -10.19 -31.53
CA ILE A 93 15.11 -8.85 -31.03
C ILE A 93 15.20 -7.81 -32.17
N THR A 94 15.82 -8.17 -33.28
CA THR A 94 16.20 -7.32 -34.42
C THR A 94 15.09 -7.10 -35.45
N LEU A 95 14.01 -6.42 -35.05
CA LEU A 95 13.26 -5.61 -36.02
C LEU A 95 13.90 -4.22 -36.11
N LEU A 96 14.33 -3.86 -37.34
CA LEU A 96 14.98 -2.60 -37.74
C LEU A 96 16.47 -2.46 -37.40
N SER A 97 17.25 -2.08 -38.42
CA SER A 97 18.66 -1.68 -38.32
C SER A 97 18.88 -0.38 -37.53
N GLU A 98 17.81 0.38 -37.23
CA GLU A 98 17.85 1.61 -36.45
C GLU A 98 18.26 1.38 -34.98
N GLU A 99 17.95 0.21 -34.40
CA GLU A 99 18.15 -0.01 -32.95
C GLU A 99 19.60 -0.32 -32.54
N ARG A 100 20.54 -0.56 -33.48
CA ARG A 100 21.95 -0.78 -33.11
C ARG A 100 22.59 0.44 -32.42
N VAL A 101 22.13 1.65 -32.74
CA VAL A 101 22.52 2.89 -32.03
C VAL A 101 21.99 2.88 -30.58
N LEU A 102 20.77 2.37 -30.37
CA LEU A 102 20.17 2.22 -29.06
C LEU A 102 20.92 1.17 -28.22
N VAL A 103 21.23 -0.01 -28.77
CA VAL A 103 22.05 -1.03 -28.10
C VAL A 103 23.42 -0.46 -27.68
N GLY A 104 24.05 0.34 -28.56
CA GLY A 104 25.29 1.06 -28.24
C GLY A 104 25.13 2.03 -27.07
N LYS A 105 24.12 2.92 -27.14
CA LYS A 105 23.80 3.86 -26.05
C LYS A 105 23.57 3.15 -24.71
N VAL A 106 22.78 2.07 -24.68
CA VAL A 106 22.46 1.31 -23.45
C VAL A 106 23.69 0.59 -22.92
N PHE A 107 24.50 -0.04 -23.77
CA PHE A 107 25.75 -0.68 -23.37
C PHE A 107 26.72 0.31 -22.71
N PHE A 108 27.00 1.45 -23.37
CA PHE A 108 27.92 2.45 -22.84
C PHE A 108 27.38 3.17 -21.59
N TYR A 109 26.06 3.29 -21.44
CA TYR A 109 25.42 3.71 -20.19
C TYR A 109 25.71 2.70 -19.06
N LEU A 110 25.36 1.41 -19.25
CA LEU A 110 25.55 0.39 -18.21
C LEU A 110 27.02 0.23 -17.81
N GLU A 111 27.94 0.34 -18.77
CA GLU A 111 29.38 0.32 -18.54
C GLU A 111 29.89 1.56 -17.79
N ARG A 112 29.51 2.78 -18.22
CA ARG A 112 29.92 4.03 -17.55
C ARG A 112 29.36 4.13 -16.13
N TYR A 113 28.18 3.57 -15.87
CA TYR A 113 27.58 3.49 -14.53
C TYR A 113 28.15 2.38 -13.64
N GLY A 114 28.90 1.41 -14.20
CA GLY A 114 29.40 0.27 -13.42
C GLY A 114 28.28 -0.72 -13.03
N TYR A 115 27.20 -0.83 -13.82
CA TYR A 115 26.27 -1.95 -13.71
C TYR A 115 26.86 -3.22 -14.35
N ILE A 116 27.68 -3.05 -15.39
CA ILE A 116 28.50 -4.10 -16.03
C ILE A 116 29.97 -3.67 -16.02
N ASN A 117 30.90 -4.57 -16.34
CA ASN A 117 32.34 -4.28 -16.47
C ASN A 117 32.92 -3.55 -15.24
N PHE A 118 32.59 -4.04 -14.04
CA PHE A 118 33.12 -3.54 -12.78
C PHE A 118 33.80 -4.64 -11.95
N GLY A 119 34.69 -4.25 -11.03
CA GLY A 119 35.37 -5.17 -10.11
C GLY A 119 36.63 -5.81 -10.68
N VAL A 120 36.78 -7.12 -10.50
CA VAL A 120 37.97 -7.92 -10.85
C VAL A 120 37.65 -8.89 -12.00
N PHE A 121 37.70 -8.37 -13.22
CA PHE A 121 37.45 -9.12 -14.44
C PHE A 121 38.64 -9.05 -15.41
N ARG A 122 38.78 -10.06 -16.27
CA ARG A 122 39.77 -10.07 -17.35
C ARG A 122 39.31 -9.18 -18.49
N ARG A 123 39.98 -8.04 -18.67
CA ARG A 123 39.87 -7.18 -19.85
C ARG A 123 40.23 -7.97 -21.12
N GLN A 124 39.38 -7.85 -22.14
CA GLN A 124 39.53 -8.44 -23.46
C GLN A 124 39.98 -7.41 -24.51
N THR A 125 39.56 -6.15 -24.40
CA THR A 125 40.01 -5.06 -25.27
C THR A 125 41.42 -4.58 -24.88
N ALA A 126 42.19 -4.04 -25.83
CA ALA A 126 43.41 -3.32 -25.47
C ALA A 126 43.10 -2.14 -24.52
N SER A 127 44.06 -1.79 -23.65
CA SER A 127 43.98 -0.56 -22.86
C SER A 127 44.35 0.64 -23.75
N PRO A 128 43.75 1.84 -23.55
CA PRO A 128 44.13 3.03 -24.31
C PRO A 128 45.61 3.36 -24.12
N GLU A 129 46.34 3.53 -25.22
CA GLU A 129 47.78 3.85 -25.21
C GLU A 129 48.06 5.22 -24.57
N GLN A 130 47.21 6.21 -24.87
CA GLN A 130 47.30 7.56 -24.32
C GLN A 130 46.28 7.75 -23.18
N LYS A 131 46.79 8.09 -22.00
CA LYS A 131 45.98 8.46 -20.82
C LYS A 131 45.18 9.75 -21.07
N LYS A 132 43.98 9.84 -20.49
CA LYS A 132 43.00 10.93 -20.73
C LYS A 132 42.93 12.01 -19.64
N GLY A 133 43.84 11.98 -18.68
CA GLY A 133 43.88 12.85 -17.51
C GLY A 133 44.38 12.06 -16.29
N ARG A 134 44.72 12.75 -15.20
CA ARG A 134 45.20 12.15 -13.95
C ARG A 134 44.23 12.42 -12.80
N VAL A 135 43.90 11.38 -12.03
CA VAL A 135 43.06 11.47 -10.83
C VAL A 135 43.85 11.03 -9.60
N ILE A 136 43.91 11.89 -8.58
CA ILE A 136 44.46 11.56 -7.26
C ILE A 136 43.32 11.05 -6.37
N ILE A 137 43.53 9.94 -5.67
CA ILE A 137 42.51 9.29 -4.84
C ILE A 137 43.06 9.18 -3.42
N ILE A 138 42.40 9.79 -2.45
CA ILE A 138 42.83 9.79 -1.05
C ILE A 138 42.08 8.70 -0.29
N GLY A 139 42.81 7.70 0.19
CA GLY A 139 42.33 6.48 0.84
C GLY A 139 42.28 5.27 -0.11
N ALA A 140 42.89 4.16 0.31
CA ALA A 140 42.80 2.83 -0.32
C ALA A 140 41.73 1.96 0.35
N GLY A 141 40.62 2.57 0.81
CA GLY A 141 39.40 1.84 1.14
C GLY A 141 38.73 1.28 -0.13
N ILE A 142 37.71 0.42 0.03
CA ILE A 142 37.01 -0.21 -1.10
C ILE A 142 36.47 0.81 -2.12
N ALA A 143 36.02 1.99 -1.65
CA ALA A 143 35.58 3.11 -2.49
C ALA A 143 36.71 3.64 -3.39
N GLY A 144 37.88 3.93 -2.82
CA GLY A 144 39.05 4.41 -3.57
C GLY A 144 39.60 3.35 -4.53
N ILE A 145 39.67 2.09 -4.10
CA ILE A 145 40.13 0.97 -4.95
C ILE A 145 39.20 0.77 -6.15
N ILE A 146 37.87 0.68 -5.94
CA ILE A 146 36.95 0.44 -7.06
C ILE A 146 36.88 1.65 -7.99
N ALA A 147 36.96 2.87 -7.46
CA ALA A 147 37.04 4.08 -8.26
C ALA A 147 38.31 4.11 -9.13
N ALA A 148 39.47 3.79 -8.54
CA ALA A 148 40.74 3.69 -9.26
C ALA A 148 40.66 2.67 -10.40
N ARG A 149 40.07 1.49 -10.16
CA ARG A 149 39.90 0.44 -11.18
C ARG A 149 39.00 0.88 -12.33
N GLN A 150 37.85 1.49 -12.06
CA GLN A 150 36.98 2.00 -13.14
C GLN A 150 37.63 3.17 -13.90
N LEU A 151 38.32 4.08 -13.22
CA LEU A 151 39.02 5.20 -13.88
C LEU A 151 40.19 4.70 -14.77
N GLN A 152 40.99 3.74 -14.30
CA GLN A 152 42.00 3.08 -15.13
C GLN A 152 41.38 2.34 -16.32
N TYR A 153 40.22 1.69 -16.12
CA TYR A 153 39.45 1.06 -17.19
C TYR A 153 39.00 2.08 -18.25
N PHE A 154 38.47 3.24 -17.82
CA PHE A 154 38.10 4.37 -18.69
C PHE A 154 39.30 5.15 -19.29
N GLY A 155 40.55 4.77 -18.98
CA GLY A 155 41.75 5.34 -19.60
C GLY A 155 42.41 6.50 -18.85
N PHE A 156 42.04 6.76 -17.60
CA PHE A 156 42.75 7.73 -16.76
C PHE A 156 44.08 7.17 -16.24
N ASP A 157 45.00 8.07 -15.92
CA ASP A 157 46.10 7.82 -14.97
C ASP A 157 45.55 7.99 -13.55
N THR A 158 45.91 7.12 -12.61
CA THR A 158 45.40 7.22 -11.22
C THR A 158 46.46 6.89 -10.19
N ILE A 159 46.46 7.68 -9.11
CA ILE A 159 47.36 7.53 -7.97
C ILE A 159 46.50 7.42 -6.71
N ILE A 160 46.68 6.36 -5.92
CA ILE A 160 46.03 6.23 -4.61
C ILE A 160 47.03 6.60 -3.52
N LEU A 161 46.64 7.48 -2.61
CA LEU A 161 47.41 7.89 -1.44
C LEU A 161 46.74 7.29 -0.20
N GLU A 162 47.42 6.40 0.51
CA GLU A 162 46.94 5.72 1.72
C GLU A 162 47.92 5.95 2.87
N SER A 163 47.39 6.22 4.07
CA SER A 163 48.21 6.56 5.25
C SER A 163 48.65 5.34 6.05
N ARG A 164 48.04 4.17 5.80
CA ARG A 164 48.37 2.88 6.39
C ARG A 164 49.35 2.11 5.50
N ALA A 165 50.20 1.27 6.10
CA ALA A 165 50.99 0.26 5.38
C ALA A 165 50.14 -0.95 4.88
N ARG A 166 48.86 -0.72 4.53
CA ARG A 166 47.93 -1.71 3.96
C ARG A 166 46.74 -1.05 3.30
N VAL A 167 46.18 -1.72 2.29
CA VAL A 167 44.89 -1.36 1.69
C VAL A 167 43.69 -1.79 2.56
N GLY A 168 42.47 -1.51 2.07
CA GLY A 168 41.20 -1.95 2.64
C GLY A 168 40.60 -1.01 3.69
N GLY A 169 41.42 -0.22 4.38
CA GLY A 169 40.96 0.76 5.38
C GLY A 169 40.19 0.08 6.53
N ARG A 170 38.88 0.27 6.57
CA ARG A 170 37.95 -0.36 7.54
C ARG A 170 37.54 -1.79 7.19
N ILE A 171 37.95 -2.31 6.04
CA ILE A 171 38.08 -3.75 5.81
C ILE A 171 39.48 -4.13 6.32
N ALA A 172 39.54 -4.97 7.36
CA ALA A 172 40.77 -5.19 8.12
C ALA A 172 40.79 -6.60 8.74
N THR A 173 41.54 -7.51 8.13
CA THR A 173 41.71 -8.89 8.59
C THR A 173 43.02 -9.07 9.34
N PHE A 174 42.97 -9.57 10.58
CA PHE A 174 44.13 -10.12 11.27
C PHE A 174 44.52 -11.48 10.69
N ARG A 175 45.82 -11.71 10.48
CA ARG A 175 46.39 -12.98 10.02
C ARG A 175 47.72 -13.25 10.75
N LYS A 176 47.79 -14.31 11.56
CA LYS A 176 49.02 -14.74 12.29
C LYS A 176 48.88 -16.19 12.74
N ASN A 177 49.96 -16.98 12.69
CA ASN A 177 50.01 -18.34 13.25
C ASN A 177 48.86 -19.28 12.79
N GLY A 178 48.35 -19.10 11.57
CA GLY A 178 47.21 -19.85 11.02
C GLY A 178 45.83 -19.34 11.45
N TYR A 179 45.76 -18.38 12.38
CA TYR A 179 44.52 -17.69 12.73
C TYR A 179 44.20 -16.58 11.72
N VAL A 180 42.90 -16.43 11.43
CA VAL A 180 42.34 -15.38 10.57
C VAL A 180 41.08 -14.84 11.27
N ALA A 181 40.95 -13.52 11.38
CA ALA A 181 39.80 -12.87 12.03
C ALA A 181 39.61 -11.43 11.54
N ASP A 182 38.39 -11.03 11.21
CA ASP A 182 38.11 -9.67 10.74
C ASP A 182 37.82 -8.68 11.88
N LEU A 183 38.72 -7.71 12.01
CA LEU A 183 38.66 -6.61 12.97
C LEU A 183 37.65 -5.53 12.56
N GLY A 184 37.41 -5.39 11.25
CA GLY A 184 36.50 -4.41 10.64
C GLY A 184 35.23 -5.06 10.10
N ALA A 185 34.84 -4.74 8.86
CA ALA A 185 33.72 -5.41 8.20
C ALA A 185 33.95 -6.93 8.09
N MET A 186 32.91 -7.74 8.40
CA MET A 186 32.98 -9.22 8.37
C MET A 186 31.70 -9.90 7.85
N VAL A 187 30.64 -9.14 7.56
CA VAL A 187 29.32 -9.62 7.15
C VAL A 187 28.95 -9.03 5.79
N VAL A 188 28.42 -9.87 4.92
CA VAL A 188 27.72 -9.50 3.68
C VAL A 188 26.22 -9.63 3.96
N THR A 189 25.51 -8.50 3.98
CA THR A 189 24.05 -8.45 4.18
C THR A 189 23.35 -8.74 2.84
N GLY A 190 22.64 -9.86 2.79
CA GLY A 190 22.00 -10.37 1.57
C GLY A 190 22.93 -10.66 0.39
N LEU A 191 22.39 -11.26 -0.67
CA LEU A 191 23.05 -11.37 -1.97
C LEU A 191 22.18 -10.83 -3.12
N GLY A 192 20.86 -10.91 -3.01
CA GLY A 192 19.92 -10.35 -3.98
C GLY A 192 20.03 -8.84 -4.03
N GLY A 193 20.43 -8.30 -5.17
CA GLY A 193 20.72 -6.86 -5.35
C GLY A 193 22.11 -6.42 -4.87
N ASN A 194 22.84 -7.23 -4.10
CA ASN A 194 24.11 -6.83 -3.50
C ASN A 194 25.28 -6.90 -4.52
N PRO A 195 26.01 -5.80 -4.81
CA PRO A 195 27.14 -5.82 -5.76
C PRO A 195 28.34 -6.66 -5.28
N VAL A 196 28.39 -7.07 -4.01
CA VAL A 196 29.44 -7.97 -3.49
C VAL A 196 29.32 -9.39 -4.07
N SER A 197 28.15 -9.84 -4.55
CA SER A 197 28.01 -11.15 -5.24
C SER A 197 28.80 -11.23 -6.54
N VAL A 198 28.97 -10.09 -7.23
CA VAL A 198 29.84 -9.98 -8.42
C VAL A 198 31.30 -10.13 -8.01
N LEU A 199 31.73 -9.44 -6.94
CA LEU A 199 33.08 -9.62 -6.39
C LEU A 199 33.31 -11.06 -5.90
N GLN A 200 32.31 -11.71 -5.31
CA GLN A 200 32.37 -13.11 -4.90
C GLN A 200 32.60 -14.05 -6.08
N THR A 201 31.95 -13.78 -7.22
CA THR A 201 32.12 -14.57 -8.45
C THR A 201 33.46 -14.30 -9.15
N GLN A 202 34.05 -13.14 -8.90
CA GLN A 202 35.33 -12.67 -9.46
C GLN A 202 36.56 -13.02 -8.62
N THR A 203 36.39 -13.42 -7.36
CA THR A 203 37.48 -13.65 -6.38
C THR A 203 37.25 -14.96 -5.62
N ASN A 204 38.11 -15.28 -4.64
CA ASN A 204 37.99 -16.48 -3.79
C ASN A 204 37.28 -16.18 -2.45
N LEU A 205 36.24 -15.34 -2.45
CA LEU A 205 35.43 -15.04 -1.27
C LEU A 205 34.59 -16.27 -0.86
N ASP A 206 35.13 -17.09 0.04
CA ASP A 206 34.40 -18.18 0.70
C ASP A 206 33.35 -17.59 1.66
N LEU A 207 32.09 -17.52 1.23
CA LEU A 207 30.97 -17.04 2.04
C LEU A 207 30.29 -18.19 2.80
N VAL A 208 30.09 -18.01 4.10
CA VAL A 208 29.43 -18.95 5.01
C VAL A 208 28.16 -18.33 5.59
N PRO A 209 26.96 -18.94 5.43
CA PRO A 209 25.73 -18.41 6.00
C PRO A 209 25.75 -18.36 7.53
N VAL A 210 25.30 -17.25 8.11
CA VAL A 210 25.09 -17.09 9.56
C VAL A 210 23.82 -17.84 9.97
N LYS A 211 23.86 -18.58 11.09
CA LYS A 211 22.70 -19.32 11.61
C LYS A 211 21.97 -18.48 12.64
N HIS A 212 20.66 -18.32 12.49
CA HIS A 212 19.80 -17.54 13.39
C HIS A 212 19.67 -18.07 14.84
N LYS A 213 20.29 -19.20 15.20
CA LYS A 213 20.22 -19.77 16.56
C LYS A 213 21.24 -19.06 17.48
N CYS A 214 20.81 -18.00 18.14
CA CYS A 214 21.52 -17.34 19.23
C CYS A 214 21.03 -17.85 20.60
N PRO A 215 21.79 -18.66 21.35
CA PRO A 215 21.50 -18.89 22.77
C PRO A 215 21.96 -17.68 23.59
N MET A 216 21.13 -17.20 24.51
CA MET A 216 21.49 -16.15 25.47
C MET A 216 21.87 -16.73 26.83
N TYR A 217 22.91 -16.16 27.45
CA TYR A 217 23.37 -16.50 28.80
C TYR A 217 23.37 -15.26 29.68
N GLU A 218 22.80 -15.34 30.88
CA GLU A 218 22.93 -14.29 31.91
C GLU A 218 24.31 -14.35 32.58
N CYS A 219 24.73 -13.25 33.24
CA CYS A 219 25.95 -13.20 34.07
C CYS A 219 26.05 -14.33 35.11
N SER A 220 24.91 -14.90 35.52
CA SER A 220 24.76 -16.03 36.43
C SER A 220 25.08 -17.39 35.81
N SER A 221 25.48 -17.44 34.54
CA SER A 221 25.71 -18.66 33.72
C SER A 221 24.42 -19.45 33.38
N VAL A 222 23.25 -18.88 33.63
CA VAL A 222 21.96 -19.48 33.30
C VAL A 222 21.58 -19.15 31.86
N VAL A 223 21.15 -20.16 31.10
CA VAL A 223 20.60 -19.97 29.74
C VAL A 223 19.21 -19.36 29.84
N VAL A 224 18.97 -18.26 29.12
CA VAL A 224 17.63 -17.64 29.04
C VAL A 224 16.65 -18.61 28.38
N PRO A 225 15.49 -18.92 28.99
CA PRO A 225 14.49 -19.78 28.36
C PRO A 225 13.94 -19.14 27.06
N LYS A 226 13.89 -19.89 25.95
CA LYS A 226 13.48 -19.35 24.63
C LYS A 226 12.11 -18.65 24.66
N ALA A 227 11.14 -19.18 25.41
CA ALA A 227 9.82 -18.56 25.55
C ALA A 227 9.82 -17.22 26.33
N LYS A 228 10.90 -16.91 27.06
CA LYS A 228 11.12 -15.61 27.70
C LYS A 228 11.75 -14.63 26.72
N ASP A 229 12.74 -15.08 25.96
CA ASP A 229 13.36 -14.33 24.86
C ASP A 229 12.31 -13.88 23.84
N GLU A 230 11.53 -14.81 23.28
CA GLU A 230 10.42 -14.56 22.32
C GLU A 230 9.33 -13.58 22.82
N VAL A 231 9.25 -13.33 24.12
CA VAL A 231 8.33 -12.37 24.74
C VAL A 231 9.00 -10.99 24.87
N VAL A 232 10.28 -10.94 25.25
CA VAL A 232 11.02 -9.68 25.38
C VAL A 232 11.43 -9.12 24.02
N GLU A 233 11.83 -9.97 23.06
CA GLU A 233 12.05 -9.61 21.65
C GLU A 233 10.79 -8.96 21.04
N ARG A 234 9.62 -9.55 21.29
CA ARG A 234 8.34 -9.01 20.82
C ARG A 234 8.01 -7.66 21.45
N GLU A 235 8.31 -7.49 22.73
CA GLU A 235 8.09 -6.22 23.43
C GLU A 235 9.10 -5.14 23.02
N PHE A 236 10.35 -5.50 22.74
CA PHE A 236 11.35 -4.65 22.12
C PHE A 236 10.87 -4.12 20.76
N ASN A 237 10.43 -5.02 19.87
CA ASN A 237 9.88 -4.64 18.57
C ASN A 237 8.65 -3.73 18.72
N ARG A 238 7.72 -4.06 19.64
CA ARG A 238 6.53 -3.24 19.95
C ARG A 238 6.90 -1.84 20.49
N LEU A 239 8.06 -1.67 21.12
CA LEU A 239 8.58 -0.37 21.56
C LEU A 239 9.23 0.42 20.40
N LEU A 240 9.93 -0.23 19.47
CA LEU A 240 10.41 0.41 18.24
C LEU A 240 9.26 0.84 17.32
N GLU A 241 8.27 -0.03 17.11
CA GLU A 241 7.00 0.28 16.42
C GLU A 241 6.33 1.52 17.02
N ALA A 242 6.32 1.63 18.36
CA ALA A 242 5.79 2.80 19.06
C ALA A 242 6.69 4.06 18.95
N CYS A 243 8.01 3.93 18.75
CA CYS A 243 8.88 5.06 18.42
C CYS A 243 8.60 5.58 17.00
N SER A 244 8.49 4.67 16.03
CA SER A 244 8.09 4.98 14.65
C SER A 244 6.70 5.63 14.58
N TYR A 245 5.76 5.16 15.41
CA TYR A 245 4.45 5.83 15.55
C TYR A 245 4.59 7.30 15.96
N LEU A 246 5.31 7.59 17.04
CA LEU A 246 5.50 8.95 17.56
C LEU A 246 6.25 9.83 16.55
N SER A 247 7.22 9.26 15.84
CA SER A 247 7.97 9.90 14.75
C SER A 247 7.06 10.32 13.59
N HIS A 248 6.40 9.38 12.91
CA HIS A 248 5.83 9.64 11.59
C HIS A 248 4.34 10.06 11.65
N MET A 249 3.57 9.52 12.60
CA MET A 249 2.10 9.70 12.64
C MET A 249 1.64 10.84 13.56
N LEU A 250 2.56 11.47 14.30
CA LEU A 250 2.30 12.63 15.17
C LEU A 250 3.26 13.81 14.91
N ASP A 251 4.20 13.64 13.99
CA ASP A 251 5.38 14.50 13.77
C ASP A 251 6.09 14.94 15.08
N SER A 252 6.05 14.11 16.13
CA SER A 252 6.52 14.45 17.47
C SER A 252 8.04 14.24 17.59
N ASN A 253 8.76 14.92 16.70
CA ASN A 253 10.19 14.77 16.46
C ASN A 253 11.05 15.81 17.18
N GLU A 254 10.44 16.83 17.78
CA GLU A 254 11.13 17.86 18.57
C GLU A 254 10.48 18.05 19.93
N LEU A 255 11.30 18.32 20.95
CA LEU A 255 10.88 18.84 22.24
C LEU A 255 11.58 20.18 22.50
N THR A 256 10.82 21.23 22.79
CA THR A 256 11.36 22.59 23.04
C THR A 256 12.28 23.14 21.92
N LYS A 257 12.01 22.78 20.66
CA LYS A 257 12.86 23.07 19.49
C LYS A 257 14.23 22.39 19.51
N GLN A 258 14.33 21.21 20.11
CA GLN A 258 15.48 20.32 20.00
C GLN A 258 14.98 18.98 19.42
N PRO A 259 15.61 18.46 18.35
CA PRO A 259 15.23 17.17 17.80
C PRO A 259 15.46 16.04 18.81
N LEU A 260 14.55 15.07 18.82
CA LEU A 260 14.55 13.95 19.77
C LEU A 260 15.41 12.78 19.27
N SER A 261 16.00 12.05 20.23
CA SER A 261 16.67 10.78 19.95
C SER A 261 15.70 9.60 20.02
N LEU A 262 16.04 8.52 19.32
CA LEU A 262 15.35 7.24 19.48
C LEU A 262 15.39 6.76 20.95
N GLY A 263 16.54 6.90 21.62
CA GLY A 263 16.74 6.46 23.00
C GLY A 263 15.88 7.18 24.03
N ASP A 264 15.70 8.50 23.89
CA ASP A 264 14.86 9.29 24.79
C ASP A 264 13.39 8.86 24.72
N VAL A 265 12.90 8.63 23.50
CA VAL A 265 11.52 8.18 23.25
C VAL A 265 11.31 6.73 23.68
N PHE A 266 12.28 5.85 23.45
CA PHE A 266 12.23 4.45 23.86
C PHE A 266 12.14 4.31 25.40
N GLU A 267 12.97 5.03 26.15
CA GLU A 267 12.90 5.05 27.63
C GLU A 267 11.65 5.77 28.16
N LEU A 268 11.15 6.80 27.47
CA LEU A 268 9.88 7.43 27.81
C LEU A 268 8.72 6.44 27.69
N LEU A 269 8.65 5.68 26.60
CA LEU A 269 7.63 4.65 26.38
C LEU A 269 7.66 3.58 27.48
N ILE A 270 8.84 3.07 27.86
CA ILE A 270 8.99 2.12 28.97
C ILE A 270 8.39 2.69 30.26
N ARG A 271 8.70 3.95 30.60
CA ARG A 271 8.17 4.62 31.81
C ARG A 271 6.65 4.80 31.79
N VAL A 272 6.06 5.05 30.61
CA VAL A 272 4.60 5.13 30.42
C VAL A 272 3.95 3.77 30.66
N GLN A 273 4.52 2.69 30.10
CA GLN A 273 4.03 1.33 30.31
C GLN A 273 4.13 0.89 31.78
N GLU A 274 5.24 1.21 32.47
CA GLU A 274 5.35 0.97 33.92
C GLU A 274 4.26 1.71 34.71
N LYS A 275 3.98 2.98 34.38
CA LYS A 275 2.97 3.79 35.08
C LYS A 275 1.57 3.21 34.88
N ALA A 276 1.22 2.81 33.66
CA ALA A 276 -0.05 2.17 33.35
C ALA A 276 -0.26 0.83 34.08
N VAL A 277 0.80 0.04 34.31
CA VAL A 277 0.71 -1.19 35.11
C VAL A 277 0.56 -0.88 36.60
N ARG A 278 1.32 0.08 37.15
CA ARG A 278 1.20 0.51 38.56
C ARG A 278 -0.22 1.00 38.89
N GLU A 279 -0.85 1.76 37.98
CA GLU A 279 -2.21 2.29 38.19
C GLU A 279 -3.27 1.20 38.13
N LYS A 280 -3.21 0.26 37.16
CA LYS A 280 -4.10 -0.92 37.13
C LYS A 280 -4.02 -1.74 38.42
N TYR A 281 -2.82 -1.85 39.02
CA TYR A 281 -2.63 -2.51 40.31
C TYR A 281 -3.21 -1.71 41.49
N LEU A 282 -3.13 -0.36 41.46
CA LEU A 282 -3.77 0.50 42.46
C LEU A 282 -5.30 0.45 42.39
N ASP A 283 -5.90 0.43 41.20
CA ASP A 283 -7.35 0.33 41.02
C ASP A 283 -7.91 -1.04 41.42
N TYR A 284 -7.13 -2.10 41.20
CA TYR A 284 -7.39 -3.43 41.76
C TYR A 284 -7.42 -3.41 43.30
N LEU A 285 -6.41 -2.81 43.95
CA LEU A 285 -6.39 -2.68 45.42
C LEU A 285 -7.55 -1.82 45.96
N ARG A 286 -7.90 -0.72 45.27
CA ARG A 286 -9.08 0.11 45.60
C ARG A 286 -10.38 -0.68 45.51
N SER A 287 -10.53 -1.51 44.48
CA SER A 287 -11.69 -2.39 44.29
C SER A 287 -11.83 -3.39 45.44
N ILE A 288 -10.74 -4.07 45.81
CA ILE A 288 -10.74 -5.02 46.94
C ILE A 288 -10.99 -4.32 48.28
N SER A 289 -10.45 -3.12 48.51
CA SER A 289 -10.75 -2.32 49.72
C SER A 289 -12.25 -2.03 49.80
N LYS A 290 -12.84 -1.53 48.70
CA LYS A 290 -14.27 -1.22 48.63
C LYS A 290 -15.17 -2.45 48.84
N LEU A 291 -14.80 -3.61 48.30
CA LEU A 291 -15.55 -4.85 48.56
C LEU A 291 -15.47 -5.28 50.03
N LYS A 292 -14.29 -5.13 50.67
CA LYS A 292 -14.09 -5.41 52.10
C LYS A 292 -14.78 -4.41 53.02
N GLU A 293 -14.86 -3.14 52.62
CA GLU A 293 -15.61 -2.08 53.29
C GLU A 293 -17.13 -2.33 53.21
N ASN A 294 -17.65 -2.67 52.03
CA ASN A 294 -19.05 -3.07 51.85
C ASN A 294 -19.41 -4.28 52.74
N LEU A 295 -18.57 -5.33 52.72
CA LEU A 295 -18.76 -6.51 53.57
C LEU A 295 -18.73 -6.15 55.06
N ARG A 296 -17.81 -5.26 55.48
CA ARG A 296 -17.73 -4.79 56.87
C ARG A 296 -18.97 -4.01 57.29
N SER A 297 -19.56 -3.21 56.40
CA SER A 297 -20.80 -2.47 56.68
C SER A 297 -21.98 -3.42 56.89
N LEU A 298 -22.15 -4.42 56.01
CA LEU A 298 -23.23 -5.40 56.11
C LEU A 298 -23.09 -6.30 57.35
N LEU A 299 -21.85 -6.58 57.80
CA LEU A 299 -21.57 -7.28 59.06
C LEU A 299 -21.83 -6.43 60.32
N THR A 300 -22.24 -5.17 60.19
CA THR A 300 -22.63 -4.30 61.31
C THR A 300 -24.13 -3.93 61.33
N GLU A 301 -24.91 -4.47 60.39
CA GLU A 301 -26.38 -4.37 60.39
C GLU A 301 -27.01 -5.65 60.96
N ASP A 302 -28.23 -5.55 61.48
CA ASP A 302 -28.88 -6.61 62.25
C ASP A 302 -29.93 -7.40 61.42
N TYR A 303 -30.20 -8.64 61.84
CA TYR A 303 -31.10 -9.64 61.24
C TYR A 303 -30.69 -10.39 59.95
N SER A 304 -31.21 -11.62 59.86
CA SER A 304 -30.80 -12.72 58.98
C SER A 304 -31.13 -12.59 57.48
N ARG A 305 -31.27 -11.37 56.94
CA ARG A 305 -31.29 -11.14 55.48
C ARG A 305 -29.90 -10.89 54.89
N LEU A 306 -28.93 -10.57 55.74
CA LEU A 306 -27.59 -10.10 55.34
C LEU A 306 -26.61 -11.23 55.00
N GLU A 307 -26.82 -12.45 55.50
CA GLU A 307 -25.90 -13.60 55.32
C GLU A 307 -25.62 -13.91 53.84
N ILE A 308 -26.67 -13.98 53.00
CA ILE A 308 -26.53 -14.29 51.57
C ILE A 308 -25.70 -13.22 50.85
N GLN A 309 -25.86 -11.95 51.22
CA GLN A 309 -25.07 -10.85 50.64
C GLN A 309 -23.63 -10.85 51.16
N CYS A 310 -23.41 -11.25 52.41
CA CYS A 310 -22.07 -11.42 52.97
C CYS A 310 -21.31 -12.56 52.27
N GLU A 311 -21.93 -13.72 52.01
CA GLU A 311 -21.28 -14.80 51.25
C GLU A 311 -21.01 -14.41 49.79
N GLN A 312 -21.94 -13.70 49.14
CA GLN A 312 -21.72 -13.18 47.78
C GLN A 312 -20.52 -12.20 47.73
N LEU A 313 -20.36 -11.32 48.70
CA LEU A 313 -19.22 -10.41 48.78
C LEU A 313 -17.91 -11.13 49.14
N LYS A 314 -17.94 -12.12 50.05
CA LYS A 314 -16.78 -12.97 50.35
C LYS A 314 -16.27 -13.67 49.08
N GLU A 315 -17.16 -14.25 48.29
CA GLU A 315 -16.78 -14.94 47.05
C GLU A 315 -16.27 -13.97 45.97
N GLN A 316 -16.87 -12.77 45.84
CA GLN A 316 -16.33 -11.72 44.97
C GLN A 316 -14.92 -11.27 45.37
N ILE A 317 -14.66 -11.13 46.68
CA ILE A 317 -13.32 -10.85 47.21
C ILE A 317 -12.37 -12.01 46.87
N ARG A 318 -12.79 -13.26 47.10
CA ARG A 318 -11.97 -14.46 46.84
C ARG A 318 -11.55 -14.55 45.37
N ILE A 319 -12.50 -14.39 44.44
CA ILE A 319 -12.25 -14.42 42.99
C ILE A 319 -11.30 -13.29 42.57
N ALA A 320 -11.41 -12.10 43.17
CA ALA A 320 -10.48 -10.99 42.92
C ALA A 320 -9.08 -11.25 43.50
N GLU A 321 -8.98 -11.83 44.70
CA GLU A 321 -7.69 -12.17 45.34
C GLU A 321 -6.98 -13.34 44.63
N GLU A 322 -7.72 -14.27 44.02
CA GLU A 322 -7.18 -15.33 43.17
C GLU A 322 -6.62 -14.83 41.82
N ASN A 323 -7.04 -13.64 41.34
CA ASN A 323 -6.73 -13.14 40.01
C ASN A 323 -6.14 -11.70 40.00
N PRO A 324 -4.99 -11.44 40.64
CA PRO A 324 -4.35 -10.12 40.64
C PRO A 324 -3.78 -9.75 39.25
N PRO A 325 -3.86 -8.46 38.83
CA PRO A 325 -3.16 -7.99 37.65
C PRO A 325 -1.64 -7.94 37.88
N PRO A 326 -0.81 -7.88 36.81
CA PRO A 326 0.64 -7.75 36.94
C PRO A 326 1.06 -6.57 37.82
N ARG A 327 2.02 -6.81 38.72
CA ARG A 327 2.54 -5.80 39.66
C ARG A 327 3.68 -4.96 39.09
N VAL A 328 4.35 -5.46 38.05
CA VAL A 328 5.41 -4.79 37.29
C VAL A 328 5.19 -5.02 35.80
N TYR A 329 5.68 -4.09 34.97
CA TYR A 329 5.62 -4.20 33.51
C TYR A 329 6.72 -5.15 32.98
N LEU A 330 7.97 -4.90 33.41
CA LEU A 330 9.12 -5.76 33.18
C LEU A 330 9.70 -6.14 34.55
N SER A 331 10.14 -7.39 34.73
CA SER A 331 11.01 -7.76 35.85
C SER A 331 12.46 -7.32 35.57
N ILE A 332 13.32 -7.37 36.58
CA ILE A 332 14.76 -7.07 36.44
C ILE A 332 15.41 -7.97 35.37
N GLN A 333 14.97 -9.23 35.26
CA GLN A 333 15.45 -10.19 34.27
C GLN A 333 14.96 -9.81 32.85
N ASP A 334 13.71 -9.36 32.71
CA ASP A 334 13.15 -8.94 31.41
C ASP A 334 13.81 -7.66 30.92
N ARG A 335 14.04 -6.67 31.81
CA ARG A 335 14.74 -5.42 31.47
C ARG A 335 16.17 -5.67 30.99
N ARG A 336 16.88 -6.66 31.55
CA ARG A 336 18.23 -7.03 31.08
C ARG A 336 18.24 -7.66 29.69
N ILE A 337 17.28 -8.54 29.41
CA ILE A 337 17.13 -9.12 28.06
C ILE A 337 16.71 -8.02 27.06
N LEU A 338 15.86 -7.07 27.47
CA LEU A 338 15.50 -5.90 26.68
C LEU A 338 16.72 -5.02 26.40
N ASP A 339 17.58 -4.79 27.40
CA ASP A 339 18.84 -4.07 27.23
C ASP A 339 19.83 -4.81 26.31
N TRP A 340 19.81 -6.14 26.24
CA TRP A 340 20.57 -6.88 25.23
C TRP A 340 20.05 -6.61 23.81
N HIS A 341 18.73 -6.59 23.60
CA HIS A 341 18.15 -6.24 22.31
C HIS A 341 18.46 -4.77 21.93
N CYS A 342 18.42 -3.84 22.89
CA CYS A 342 18.92 -2.47 22.70
C CYS A 342 20.42 -2.44 22.34
N ALA A 343 21.27 -3.22 23.02
CA ALA A 343 22.70 -3.31 22.71
C ALA A 343 22.97 -3.85 21.30
N ASN A 344 22.13 -4.76 20.81
CA ASN A 344 22.20 -5.27 19.44
C ASN A 344 21.83 -4.21 18.40
N LEU A 345 20.90 -3.31 18.72
CA LEU A 345 20.57 -2.15 17.89
C LEU A 345 21.67 -1.06 17.92
N GLU A 346 22.29 -0.83 19.09
CA GLU A 346 23.48 0.02 19.25
C GLU A 346 24.72 -0.57 18.57
N PHE A 347 24.78 -1.88 18.38
CA PHE A 347 25.78 -2.57 17.55
C PHE A 347 25.53 -2.32 16.06
N ALA A 348 24.29 -2.52 15.58
CA ALA A 348 23.96 -2.30 14.17
C ALA A 348 24.34 -0.88 13.73
N ASN A 349 23.88 0.12 14.48
CA ASN A 349 24.17 1.54 14.24
C ASN A 349 25.59 1.99 14.66
N ALA A 350 26.32 1.15 15.40
CA ALA A 350 27.56 1.51 16.12
C ALA A 350 27.47 2.81 16.95
N ALA A 351 26.31 3.11 17.51
CA ALA A 351 26.09 4.34 18.28
C ALA A 351 25.07 4.10 19.41
N PRO A 352 25.16 4.83 20.55
CA PRO A 352 24.13 4.81 21.57
C PRO A 352 22.77 5.23 21.02
N LEU A 353 21.67 4.65 21.51
CA LEU A 353 20.32 5.02 21.03
C LEU A 353 19.98 6.51 21.26
N SER A 354 20.60 7.13 22.26
CA SER A 354 20.52 8.57 22.57
C SER A 354 21.18 9.47 21.50
N CYS A 355 21.94 8.90 20.56
CA CYS A 355 22.56 9.64 19.46
C CYS A 355 21.78 9.52 18.14
N LEU A 356 20.88 8.55 18.01
CA LEU A 356 20.16 8.24 16.76
C LEU A 356 18.96 9.18 16.55
N SER A 357 18.82 9.70 15.33
CA SER A 357 17.69 10.55 14.94
C SER A 357 16.37 9.78 14.96
N LEU A 358 15.41 10.19 15.79
CA LEU A 358 14.10 9.50 15.90
C LEU A 358 13.40 9.30 14.53
N LYS A 359 13.59 10.24 13.60
CA LYS A 359 12.86 10.31 12.31
C LYS A 359 13.57 9.64 11.13
N TYR A 360 14.86 9.33 11.26
CA TYR A 360 15.73 9.03 10.12
C TYR A 360 16.80 7.96 10.38
N TRP A 361 16.81 7.29 11.54
CA TRP A 361 17.83 6.28 11.87
C TRP A 361 17.69 4.99 11.04
N ASP A 362 16.48 4.70 10.56
CA ASP A 362 15.98 3.52 9.83
C ASP A 362 15.70 3.82 8.34
N GLN A 363 16.19 4.95 7.83
CA GLN A 363 15.88 5.45 6.48
C GLN A 363 16.37 4.55 5.33
N ASP A 364 17.32 3.65 5.58
CA ASP A 364 17.89 2.73 4.59
C ASP A 364 17.30 1.30 4.63
N ASP A 365 16.39 1.01 5.56
CA ASP A 365 15.69 -0.29 5.65
C ASP A 365 14.90 -0.64 4.36
N GLU A 366 14.39 0.36 3.63
CA GLU A 366 13.72 0.18 2.32
C GLU A 366 14.64 -0.49 1.28
N TYR A 367 15.96 -0.43 1.47
CA TYR A 367 16.98 -0.89 0.53
C TYR A 367 17.69 -2.19 0.95
N GLU A 368 17.21 -2.89 2.00
CA GLU A 368 17.84 -4.15 2.47
C GLU A 368 17.91 -5.22 1.36
N PHE A 369 19.08 -5.86 1.23
CA PHE A 369 19.31 -6.91 0.24
C PHE A 369 18.74 -8.27 0.67
N SER A 370 18.09 -8.96 -0.25
CA SER A 370 17.44 -10.24 0.04
C SER A 370 18.43 -11.42 0.16
N GLY A 371 18.06 -12.38 0.99
CA GLY A 371 18.83 -13.60 1.25
C GLY A 371 19.50 -13.61 2.63
N CYS A 372 20.10 -14.75 3.00
CA CYS A 372 20.75 -14.89 4.31
C CYS A 372 21.99 -13.99 4.42
N HIS A 373 22.24 -13.45 5.62
CA HIS A 373 23.52 -12.80 5.93
C HIS A 373 24.64 -13.84 5.94
N LEU A 374 25.78 -13.51 5.33
CA LEU A 374 26.95 -14.40 5.24
C LEU A 374 28.18 -13.74 5.84
N THR A 375 29.03 -14.51 6.52
CA THR A 375 30.41 -14.10 6.82
C THR A 375 31.31 -14.49 5.67
N GLY A 376 32.23 -13.61 5.26
CA GLY A 376 33.11 -13.82 4.11
C GLY A 376 34.50 -13.26 4.34
N VAL A 377 35.52 -14.00 3.92
CA VAL A 377 36.94 -13.63 4.07
C VAL A 377 37.59 -13.49 2.70
N GLU A 378 38.47 -12.49 2.58
CA GLU A 378 39.42 -12.23 1.49
C GLU A 378 38.98 -11.32 0.32
N VAL A 379 39.53 -10.10 0.34
CA VAL A 379 39.93 -9.39 -0.89
C VAL A 379 41.44 -9.19 -0.81
N SER A 380 42.20 -9.96 -1.57
CA SER A 380 43.66 -9.87 -1.68
C SER A 380 44.07 -8.88 -2.77
N VAL A 381 45.06 -8.04 -2.48
CA VAL A 381 45.71 -7.14 -3.45
C VAL A 381 47.22 -7.26 -3.22
N GLU A 382 47.98 -7.51 -4.28
CA GLU A 382 49.45 -7.57 -4.20
C GLU A 382 50.02 -6.15 -4.07
N ASN A 383 50.93 -5.95 -3.11
CA ASN A 383 51.43 -4.63 -2.74
C ASN A 383 52.59 -4.19 -3.64
N VAL A 384 52.76 -2.88 -3.85
CA VAL A 384 53.86 -2.32 -4.65
C VAL A 384 54.80 -1.51 -3.76
N ASP A 385 56.03 -2.01 -3.64
CA ASP A 385 57.26 -1.38 -3.13
C ASP A 385 57.25 -0.78 -1.70
N ASP A 386 57.76 -1.55 -0.73
CA ASP A 386 57.96 -1.11 0.66
C ASP A 386 59.22 -0.22 0.82
N SER A 387 59.29 0.92 0.13
CA SER A 387 60.37 1.88 0.36
C SER A 387 60.00 3.36 0.13
N LYS A 388 59.83 4.11 1.23
CA LYS A 388 60.15 5.55 1.34
C LYS A 388 60.07 6.08 2.78
N THR A 389 61.02 6.93 3.14
CA THR A 389 60.97 7.80 4.34
C THR A 389 60.00 8.97 4.12
N PHE A 390 59.46 9.54 5.22
CA PHE A 390 58.62 10.74 5.18
C PHE A 390 59.33 11.96 4.57
N VAL A 391 59.13 12.16 3.26
CA VAL A 391 59.44 13.39 2.52
C VAL A 391 58.11 14.11 2.25
N LYS A 392 58.11 15.44 2.22
CA LYS A 392 56.96 16.21 1.73
C LYS A 392 56.86 16.06 0.21
N GLU A 393 56.19 15.00 -0.25
CA GLU A 393 55.88 14.80 -1.66
C GLU A 393 54.68 15.67 -2.09
N THR A 394 54.53 15.90 -3.39
CA THR A 394 53.44 16.71 -3.96
C THR A 394 52.92 16.02 -5.22
N TYR A 395 51.60 15.92 -5.33
CA TYR A 395 50.92 15.17 -6.39
C TYR A 395 49.97 16.11 -7.15
N GLU A 396 50.28 16.36 -8.41
CA GLU A 396 49.44 17.14 -9.32
C GLU A 396 48.51 16.21 -10.12
N GLY A 397 47.26 16.62 -10.35
CA GLY A 397 46.27 15.89 -11.15
C GLY A 397 45.06 16.76 -11.49
N ASP A 398 44.28 16.33 -12.47
CA ASP A 398 43.11 17.06 -12.99
C ASP A 398 41.91 17.04 -12.03
N ALA A 399 41.83 16.03 -11.17
CA ALA A 399 40.80 15.85 -10.15
C ALA A 399 41.33 15.11 -8.92
N VAL A 400 40.73 15.40 -7.76
CA VAL A 400 40.97 14.73 -6.48
C VAL A 400 39.69 14.06 -6.01
N LEU A 401 39.75 12.77 -5.66
CA LEU A 401 38.67 12.01 -5.05
C LEU A 401 39.02 11.68 -3.59
N VAL A 402 38.31 12.30 -2.66
CA VAL A 402 38.43 12.06 -1.22
C VAL A 402 37.59 10.84 -0.83
N THR A 403 38.21 9.84 -0.21
CA THR A 403 37.51 8.65 0.34
C THR A 403 37.87 8.33 1.80
N VAL A 404 38.50 9.30 2.49
CA VAL A 404 38.84 9.17 3.92
C VAL A 404 37.56 9.06 4.76
N PRO A 405 37.57 8.36 5.91
CA PRO A 405 36.38 8.23 6.76
C PRO A 405 35.87 9.57 7.31
N LEU A 406 34.55 9.69 7.52
CA LEU A 406 33.91 10.90 8.06
C LEU A 406 34.53 11.36 9.40
N GLY A 407 34.93 10.44 10.28
CA GLY A 407 35.66 10.80 11.51
C GLY A 407 36.97 11.56 11.26
N VAL A 408 37.69 11.25 10.17
CA VAL A 408 38.92 11.97 9.78
C VAL A 408 38.60 13.37 9.25
N LEU A 409 37.46 13.55 8.56
CA LEU A 409 36.98 14.87 8.13
C LEU A 409 36.56 15.74 9.34
N LYS A 410 35.81 15.18 10.30
CA LYS A 410 35.38 15.87 11.53
C LYS A 410 36.53 16.39 12.40
N GLU A 411 37.66 15.69 12.38
CA GLU A 411 38.86 16.07 13.15
C GLU A 411 39.66 17.22 12.50
N ASN A 412 39.28 17.65 11.29
CA ASN A 412 39.92 18.74 10.52
C ASN A 412 41.45 18.56 10.33
N VAL A 413 41.93 17.31 10.32
CA VAL A 413 43.36 16.96 10.11
C VAL A 413 43.79 17.02 8.63
N ILE A 414 42.85 17.30 7.71
CA ILE A 414 43.11 17.56 6.30
C ILE A 414 42.73 19.01 6.01
N GLU A 415 43.72 19.83 5.70
CA GLU A 415 43.51 21.20 5.26
C GLU A 415 43.07 21.22 3.80
N PHE A 416 42.03 22.00 3.49
CA PHE A 416 41.54 22.22 2.13
C PHE A 416 41.78 23.68 1.76
N GLU A 417 42.48 23.93 0.64
CA GLU A 417 42.71 25.26 0.08
C GLU A 417 42.07 25.37 -1.31
N PRO A 418 41.04 26.23 -1.53
CA PRO A 418 40.30 26.98 -0.51
C PRO A 418 39.49 26.05 0.42
N MET A 419 39.08 26.59 1.57
CA MET A 419 38.27 25.87 2.57
C MET A 419 36.99 25.27 1.96
N LEU A 420 36.51 24.18 2.56
CA LEU A 420 35.24 23.56 2.15
C LEU A 420 34.07 24.55 2.34
N PRO A 421 33.11 24.62 1.39
CA PRO A 421 31.93 25.46 1.55
C PRO A 421 31.12 25.12 2.81
N GLU A 422 30.46 26.10 3.41
CA GLU A 422 29.64 25.94 4.62
C GLU A 422 28.64 24.78 4.52
N TRP A 423 27.99 24.60 3.35
CA TRP A 423 27.06 23.49 3.12
C TRP A 423 27.71 22.11 3.21
N LYS A 424 29.00 21.99 2.85
CA LYS A 424 29.77 20.75 2.93
C LYS A 424 30.20 20.50 4.38
N GLN A 425 30.76 21.53 5.02
CA GLN A 425 31.22 21.44 6.41
C GLN A 425 30.06 21.12 7.35
N SER A 426 28.91 21.79 7.20
CA SER A 426 27.73 21.56 8.04
C SER A 426 27.19 20.12 7.95
N ALA A 427 27.34 19.44 6.81
CA ALA A 427 26.96 18.03 6.65
C ALA A 427 28.01 17.09 7.28
N ILE A 428 29.30 17.42 7.19
CA ILE A 428 30.38 16.75 7.93
C ILE A 428 30.15 16.87 9.43
N ASP A 429 29.71 18.03 9.91
CA ASP A 429 29.48 18.32 11.33
C ASP A 429 28.21 17.62 11.84
N ARG A 430 27.09 17.68 11.10
CA ARG A 430 25.80 17.05 11.47
C ARG A 430 25.85 15.52 11.53
N LEU A 431 26.41 14.86 10.52
CA LEU A 431 26.32 13.40 10.42
C LEU A 431 26.97 12.71 11.62
N GLY A 432 26.38 11.61 12.07
CA GLY A 432 26.95 10.77 13.13
C GLY A 432 28.16 10.00 12.62
N PHE A 433 29.16 9.78 13.49
CA PHE A 433 30.21 8.81 13.23
C PHE A 433 30.46 7.98 14.50
N GLY A 434 30.11 6.70 14.42
CA GLY A 434 29.94 5.80 15.54
C GLY A 434 31.25 5.18 16.06
N ASN A 435 31.12 4.34 17.08
CA ASN A 435 32.18 3.44 17.51
C ASN A 435 31.63 2.05 17.87
N LEU A 436 32.33 1.02 17.40
CA LEU A 436 32.04 -0.39 17.64
C LEU A 436 33.39 -1.10 17.65
N ASN A 437 33.69 -1.83 18.72
CA ASN A 437 34.94 -2.54 18.87
C ASN A 437 34.75 -4.06 19.04
N LYS A 438 35.83 -4.80 18.78
CA LYS A 438 35.88 -6.26 18.84
C LYS A 438 37.03 -6.74 19.70
N VAL A 439 36.84 -7.89 20.36
CA VAL A 439 37.89 -8.65 21.05
C VAL A 439 38.02 -10.00 20.37
N VAL A 440 39.09 -10.19 19.60
CA VAL A 440 39.45 -11.47 18.98
C VAL A 440 40.20 -12.32 19.99
N LEU A 441 39.79 -13.57 20.17
CA LEU A 441 40.41 -14.56 21.04
C LEU A 441 40.68 -15.84 20.24
N CYS A 442 41.95 -16.15 20.00
CA CYS A 442 42.39 -17.33 19.27
C CYS A 442 42.78 -18.45 20.25
N PHE A 443 42.18 -19.64 20.15
CA PHE A 443 42.40 -20.74 21.10
C PHE A 443 43.12 -21.92 20.45
N GLU A 444 43.58 -22.89 21.25
CA GLU A 444 44.14 -24.14 20.71
C GLU A 444 43.04 -25.10 20.23
N LYS A 445 41.89 -25.09 20.92
CA LYS A 445 40.78 -26.04 20.77
C LYS A 445 39.46 -25.30 21.00
N VAL A 446 38.40 -25.75 20.33
CA VAL A 446 37.03 -25.29 20.56
C VAL A 446 36.51 -25.83 21.90
N PHE A 447 35.93 -24.97 22.72
CA PHE A 447 35.24 -25.34 23.98
C PHE A 447 33.75 -24.92 24.00
N TRP A 448 33.31 -24.17 23.00
CA TRP A 448 31.91 -23.80 22.76
C TRP A 448 31.21 -24.83 21.86
N ASP A 449 29.88 -24.78 21.77
CA ASP A 449 29.11 -25.65 20.87
C ASP A 449 29.43 -25.28 19.39
N PRO A 450 30.01 -26.20 18.59
CA PRO A 450 30.42 -25.93 17.21
C PRO A 450 29.24 -25.86 16.21
N THR A 451 28.01 -26.09 16.66
CA THR A 451 26.81 -25.91 15.84
C THR A 451 26.34 -24.45 15.80
N HIS A 452 26.63 -23.65 16.83
CA HIS A 452 26.32 -22.22 16.88
C HIS A 452 27.33 -21.39 16.07
N THR A 453 26.83 -20.38 15.37
CA THR A 453 27.67 -19.34 14.74
C THR A 453 27.86 -18.12 15.64
N LEU A 454 27.00 -17.94 16.65
CA LEU A 454 27.06 -16.86 17.63
C LEU A 454 26.32 -17.22 18.93
N PHE A 455 26.61 -16.53 20.03
CA PHE A 455 25.86 -16.58 21.28
C PHE A 455 25.86 -15.22 22.02
N ALA A 456 24.83 -14.98 22.83
CA ALA A 456 24.61 -13.73 23.53
C ALA A 456 24.98 -13.80 25.02
N HIS A 457 25.46 -12.68 25.55
CA HIS A 457 25.73 -12.45 26.95
C HIS A 457 24.87 -11.28 27.45
N VAL A 458 23.99 -11.55 28.41
CA VAL A 458 23.04 -10.59 28.97
C VAL A 458 23.62 -10.00 30.25
N GLU A 459 24.10 -8.76 30.15
CA GLU A 459 24.79 -8.03 31.23
C GLU A 459 23.83 -7.53 32.33
N ALA A 460 24.36 -7.26 33.52
CA ALA A 460 23.59 -6.97 34.73
C ALA A 460 23.01 -5.55 34.79
N SER A 461 23.55 -4.60 34.00
CA SER A 461 23.23 -3.17 34.06
C SER A 461 23.15 -2.53 32.66
N THR A 462 22.10 -1.72 32.45
CA THR A 462 21.87 -0.88 31.26
C THR A 462 23.11 -0.09 30.83
N SER A 463 23.87 0.47 31.79
CA SER A 463 25.05 1.31 31.52
C SER A 463 26.20 0.60 30.80
N CYS A 464 26.24 -0.73 30.84
CA CYS A 464 27.25 -1.55 30.17
C CYS A 464 26.61 -2.66 29.31
N ARG A 465 25.35 -2.46 28.86
CA ARG A 465 24.59 -3.44 28.07
C ARG A 465 25.29 -3.91 26.79
N GLY A 466 26.10 -3.03 26.18
CA GLY A 466 26.92 -3.33 25.01
C GLY A 466 28.31 -3.89 25.32
N GLU A 467 28.70 -4.09 26.59
CA GLU A 467 30.01 -4.66 26.93
C GLU A 467 29.99 -6.19 26.74
N LEU A 468 30.71 -6.68 25.72
CA LEU A 468 30.89 -8.11 25.44
C LEU A 468 29.55 -8.86 25.22
N PHE A 469 28.53 -8.16 24.72
CA PHE A 469 27.14 -8.62 24.68
C PHE A 469 26.88 -9.75 23.66
N LEU A 470 27.72 -9.90 22.64
CA LEU A 470 27.55 -10.86 21.55
C LEU A 470 28.90 -11.43 21.12
N PHE A 471 28.97 -12.76 21.02
CA PHE A 471 30.16 -13.52 20.62
C PHE A 471 29.91 -14.25 19.32
N TRP A 472 30.85 -14.19 18.38
CA TRP A 472 30.87 -14.93 17.13
C TRP A 472 31.81 -16.15 17.23
N CYS A 473 31.40 -17.27 16.64
CA CYS A 473 32.00 -18.59 16.86
C CYS A 473 32.58 -19.19 15.57
N PHE A 474 33.91 -19.26 15.46
CA PHE A 474 34.60 -19.86 14.32
C PHE A 474 35.30 -21.15 14.75
N VAL A 475 34.92 -22.28 14.13
CA VAL A 475 35.40 -23.63 14.53
C VAL A 475 36.78 -23.95 13.94
N LYS A 476 37.10 -23.41 12.75
CA LYS A 476 38.35 -23.64 12.02
C LYS A 476 38.76 -22.33 11.31
N PRO A 477 39.86 -21.67 11.73
CA PRO A 477 40.59 -21.89 12.98
C PRO A 477 39.71 -21.61 14.22
N PRO A 478 40.00 -22.20 15.39
CA PRO A 478 39.24 -21.99 16.63
C PRO A 478 39.41 -20.55 17.17
N VAL A 479 38.44 -19.69 16.85
CA VAL A 479 38.43 -18.26 17.21
C VAL A 479 37.06 -17.85 17.74
N LEU A 480 37.06 -17.07 18.82
CA LEU A 480 35.91 -16.26 19.23
C LEU A 480 36.15 -14.79 18.89
N ILE A 481 35.10 -14.07 18.52
CA ILE A 481 35.11 -12.61 18.40
C ILE A 481 33.97 -12.03 19.23
N ALA A 482 34.30 -11.40 20.36
CA ALA A 482 33.34 -10.69 21.20
C ALA A 482 33.13 -9.26 20.68
N LEU A 483 31.91 -8.74 20.76
CA LEU A 483 31.55 -7.40 20.30
C LEU A 483 31.30 -6.44 21.46
N ILE A 484 31.68 -5.18 21.27
CA ILE A 484 31.58 -4.10 22.26
C ILE A 484 30.95 -2.88 21.59
N ALA A 485 29.71 -2.56 21.97
CA ALA A 485 28.82 -1.61 21.30
C ALA A 485 28.27 -0.53 22.26
N GLY A 486 27.53 0.45 21.71
CA GLY A 486 26.96 1.56 22.47
C GLY A 486 28.02 2.32 23.28
N GLU A 487 27.68 2.79 24.48
CA GLU A 487 28.63 3.52 25.32
C GLU A 487 29.80 2.67 25.83
N ALA A 488 29.64 1.35 25.91
CA ALA A 488 30.76 0.47 26.26
C ALA A 488 31.90 0.56 25.23
N ALA A 489 31.58 0.80 23.94
CA ALA A 489 32.58 1.01 22.90
C ALA A 489 33.44 2.25 23.16
N ASN A 490 32.87 3.32 23.73
CA ASN A 490 33.60 4.53 24.11
C ASN A 490 34.48 4.30 25.35
N VAL A 491 33.97 3.61 26.38
CA VAL A 491 34.71 3.36 27.63
C VAL A 491 35.92 2.44 27.41
N VAL A 492 35.77 1.42 26.55
CA VAL A 492 36.80 0.39 26.32
C VAL A 492 38.03 0.91 25.56
N GLU A 493 37.92 1.99 24.79
CA GLU A 493 39.07 2.67 24.18
C GLU A 493 40.13 3.06 25.22
N CYS A 494 39.69 3.45 26.43
CA CYS A 494 40.56 3.93 27.52
C CYS A 494 41.13 2.81 28.42
N ALA A 495 40.70 1.55 28.27
CA ALA A 495 41.20 0.42 29.05
C ALA A 495 42.40 -0.26 28.37
N THR A 496 43.22 -1.00 29.12
CA THR A 496 44.30 -1.83 28.54
C THR A 496 43.77 -3.19 28.06
N ASP A 497 44.45 -3.77 27.06
CA ASP A 497 44.07 -5.08 26.50
C ASP A 497 43.95 -6.16 27.58
N ASP A 498 44.88 -6.21 28.55
CA ASP A 498 44.84 -7.18 29.66
C ASP A 498 43.56 -7.09 30.51
N ILE A 499 43.05 -5.87 30.76
CA ILE A 499 41.81 -5.66 31.50
C ILE A 499 40.62 -6.17 30.67
N ILE A 500 40.59 -5.85 29.39
CA ILE A 500 39.49 -6.19 28.46
C ILE A 500 39.45 -7.70 28.24
N ILE A 501 40.59 -8.31 27.88
CA ILE A 501 40.76 -9.77 27.74
C ILE A 501 40.45 -10.47 29.07
N GLY A 502 40.88 -9.91 30.19
CA GLY A 502 40.56 -10.41 31.53
C GLY A 502 39.05 -10.49 31.78
N ARG A 503 38.30 -9.43 31.48
CA ARG A 503 36.83 -9.42 31.55
C ARG A 503 36.21 -10.45 30.60
N THR A 504 36.63 -10.51 29.35
CA THR A 504 36.11 -11.49 28.38
C THR A 504 36.35 -12.93 28.83
N LEU A 505 37.50 -13.23 29.42
CA LEU A 505 37.78 -14.55 29.99
C LEU A 505 36.95 -14.83 31.25
N VAL A 506 36.58 -13.84 32.06
CA VAL A 506 35.61 -14.03 33.16
C VAL A 506 34.23 -14.38 32.61
N VAL A 507 33.71 -13.61 31.65
CA VAL A 507 32.41 -13.90 30.99
C VAL A 507 32.39 -15.32 30.42
N LEU A 508 33.42 -15.71 29.67
CA LEU A 508 33.52 -17.06 29.09
C LEU A 508 33.62 -18.16 30.17
N ARG A 509 34.38 -17.93 31.25
CA ARG A 509 34.55 -18.90 32.36
C ARG A 509 33.31 -19.07 33.22
N ASN A 510 32.42 -18.07 33.25
CA ASN A 510 31.08 -18.22 33.80
C ASN A 510 30.26 -19.13 32.87
N ILE A 511 30.06 -18.72 31.61
CA ILE A 511 29.21 -19.40 30.62
C ILE A 511 29.59 -20.88 30.40
N PHE A 512 30.89 -21.18 30.22
CA PHE A 512 31.36 -22.53 29.86
C PHE A 512 32.02 -23.29 31.03
N GLY A 513 32.11 -22.67 32.22
CA GLY A 513 32.82 -23.21 33.37
C GLY A 513 34.34 -22.98 33.32
N THR A 514 34.94 -22.67 34.47
CA THR A 514 36.34 -22.20 34.56
C THR A 514 37.37 -23.23 34.05
N ALA A 515 37.12 -24.53 34.23
CA ALA A 515 38.02 -25.59 33.75
C ALA A 515 37.99 -25.79 32.21
N SER A 516 36.93 -25.33 31.54
CA SER A 516 36.70 -25.54 30.10
C SER A 516 37.38 -24.49 29.22
N VAL A 517 37.70 -23.31 29.78
CA VAL A 517 38.17 -22.13 29.03
C VAL A 517 39.69 -21.97 29.17
N PRO A 518 40.49 -22.44 28.20
CA PRO A 518 41.94 -22.28 28.23
C PRO A 518 42.35 -20.81 28.03
N THR A 519 43.60 -20.49 28.34
CA THR A 519 44.21 -19.21 27.95
C THR A 519 44.31 -19.13 26.42
N PRO A 520 43.94 -18.00 25.79
CA PRO A 520 44.11 -17.80 24.36
C PRO A 520 45.60 -17.78 23.97
N LYS A 521 45.89 -18.15 22.71
CA LYS A 521 47.23 -18.14 22.10
C LYS A 521 47.58 -16.80 21.47
N GLU A 522 46.56 -16.12 20.93
CA GLU A 522 46.64 -14.78 20.33
C GLU A 522 45.38 -14.01 20.73
N THR A 523 45.50 -12.70 20.93
CA THR A 523 44.41 -11.82 21.38
C THR A 523 44.54 -10.44 20.75
N ILE A 524 43.43 -9.82 20.35
CA ILE A 524 43.41 -8.45 19.80
C ILE A 524 42.19 -7.71 20.29
N VAL A 525 42.38 -6.47 20.74
CA VAL A 525 41.30 -5.49 20.95
C VAL A 525 41.37 -4.42 19.86
N THR A 526 40.26 -4.16 19.17
CA THR A 526 40.18 -3.01 18.25
C THR A 526 39.91 -1.71 19.02
N ARG A 527 40.38 -0.59 18.48
CA ARG A 527 40.13 0.77 18.99
C ARG A 527 39.88 1.73 17.84
N TRP A 528 38.73 1.56 17.18
CA TRP A 528 38.41 2.25 15.94
C TRP A 528 38.28 3.78 16.12
N LYS A 529 37.92 4.27 17.33
CA LYS A 529 37.88 5.71 17.63
C LYS A 529 39.26 6.31 17.84
N SER A 530 40.16 5.59 18.51
CA SER A 530 41.55 6.04 18.70
C SER A 530 42.39 5.98 17.41
N ASP A 531 42.08 5.05 16.50
CA ASP A 531 42.78 4.92 15.21
C ASP A 531 42.73 6.23 14.40
N PRO A 532 43.88 6.89 14.15
CA PRO A 532 43.92 8.22 13.53
C PRO A 532 43.50 8.23 12.07
N PHE A 533 43.45 7.08 11.41
CA PHE A 533 43.02 6.92 10.02
C PHE A 533 41.61 6.30 9.92
N ALA A 534 40.84 6.34 11.00
CA ALA A 534 39.43 5.94 11.04
C ALA A 534 38.58 6.91 11.89
N ARG A 535 39.00 7.17 13.13
CA ARG A 535 38.34 8.07 14.09
C ARG A 535 36.89 7.68 14.43
N GLY A 536 36.61 6.37 14.36
CA GLY A 536 35.32 5.74 14.59
C GLY A 536 35.12 4.54 13.66
N SER A 537 33.98 3.85 13.79
CA SER A 537 33.63 2.69 12.98
C SER A 537 32.98 3.08 11.65
N TYR A 538 31.80 3.71 11.67
CA TYR A 538 31.04 4.09 10.48
C TYR A 538 29.98 5.15 10.77
N SER A 539 29.40 5.75 9.72
CA SER A 539 28.39 6.79 9.88
C SER A 539 27.04 6.29 10.39
N TYR A 540 26.31 7.14 11.10
CA TYR A 540 24.91 6.93 11.49
C TYR A 540 24.12 8.23 11.34
N VAL A 541 22.79 8.17 11.27
CA VAL A 541 21.96 9.38 11.18
C VAL A 541 21.77 9.96 12.59
N ALA A 542 22.55 10.98 12.91
CA ALA A 542 22.53 11.60 14.23
C ALA A 542 21.30 12.49 14.43
N VAL A 543 20.92 12.70 15.70
CA VAL A 543 19.95 13.71 16.11
C VAL A 543 20.26 15.06 15.44
N GLY A 544 19.34 15.56 14.62
CA GLY A 544 19.50 16.79 13.83
C GLY A 544 20.11 16.63 12.43
N ALA A 545 20.47 15.42 12.01
CA ALA A 545 20.89 15.08 10.64
C ALA A 545 19.79 14.31 9.88
N SER A 546 19.92 14.21 8.55
CA SER A 546 19.05 13.39 7.68
C SER A 546 19.83 12.69 6.56
N GLY A 547 19.16 11.85 5.77
CA GLY A 547 19.71 11.26 4.54
C GLY A 547 20.14 12.26 3.49
N ASP A 548 19.63 13.49 3.52
CA ASP A 548 20.08 14.56 2.63
C ASP A 548 21.54 14.95 2.90
N ASP A 549 22.03 14.79 4.15
CA ASP A 549 23.42 15.05 4.49
C ASP A 549 24.40 14.08 3.80
N TYR A 550 23.98 12.83 3.55
CA TYR A 550 24.78 11.87 2.75
C TYR A 550 24.86 12.32 1.29
N ASP A 551 23.75 12.79 0.70
CA ASP A 551 23.72 13.32 -0.65
C ASP A 551 24.54 14.62 -0.77
N ILE A 552 24.51 15.47 0.26
CA ILE A 552 25.29 16.71 0.35
C ILE A 552 26.79 16.38 0.49
N LEU A 553 27.15 15.47 1.39
CA LEU A 553 28.54 15.04 1.57
C LEU A 553 29.05 14.28 0.33
N GLY A 554 28.18 13.59 -0.40
CA GLY A 554 28.46 13.01 -1.70
C GLY A 554 28.45 13.95 -2.91
N ARG A 555 28.15 15.26 -2.78
CA ARG A 555 28.28 16.21 -3.92
C ARG A 555 29.75 16.58 -4.18
N PRO A 556 30.21 16.68 -5.43
CA PRO A 556 31.51 17.27 -5.72
C PRO A 556 31.50 18.78 -5.40
N VAL A 557 32.69 19.34 -5.17
CA VAL A 557 32.90 20.78 -4.95
C VAL A 557 33.48 21.39 -6.23
N ILE A 558 32.87 22.50 -6.64
CA ILE A 558 33.30 23.36 -7.75
C ILE A 558 33.88 24.63 -7.12
N ARG A 559 35.03 25.09 -7.61
CA ARG A 559 35.65 26.34 -7.15
C ARG A 559 34.88 27.55 -7.68
N GLU A 560 34.86 28.65 -6.94
CA GLU A 560 34.37 29.92 -7.45
C GLU A 560 35.07 30.29 -8.77
N ASN A 561 34.27 30.65 -9.77
CA ASN A 561 34.67 30.94 -11.16
C ASN A 561 35.12 29.73 -12.02
N GLU A 562 35.07 28.49 -11.51
CA GLU A 562 35.19 27.27 -12.34
C GLU A 562 33.81 26.70 -12.69
N THR A 563 33.71 26.02 -13.83
CA THR A 563 32.50 25.28 -14.27
C THR A 563 32.64 23.77 -14.14
N ILE A 564 33.85 23.29 -13.87
CA ILE A 564 34.23 21.87 -13.79
C ILE A 564 34.54 21.54 -12.33
N PRO A 565 33.91 20.53 -11.72
CA PRO A 565 34.30 20.06 -10.40
C PRO A 565 35.72 19.48 -10.40
N ARG A 566 36.49 19.82 -9.36
CA ARG A 566 37.87 19.34 -9.16
C ARG A 566 38.01 18.41 -7.96
N LEU A 567 37.11 18.54 -6.98
CA LEU A 567 37.14 17.80 -5.71
C LEU A 567 35.87 16.96 -5.58
N TYR A 568 36.02 15.64 -5.51
CA TYR A 568 34.95 14.65 -5.47
C TYR A 568 34.99 13.88 -4.13
N PHE A 569 33.87 13.32 -3.71
CA PHE A 569 33.72 12.66 -2.41
C PHE A 569 33.04 11.28 -2.54
N GLY A 570 33.69 10.24 -2.00
CA GLY A 570 33.20 8.86 -1.99
C GLY A 570 33.45 8.16 -0.64
N GLY A 571 32.90 6.98 -0.44
CA GLY A 571 32.88 6.27 0.85
C GLY A 571 31.45 6.06 1.37
N GLU A 572 31.29 5.27 2.44
CA GLU A 572 29.96 4.91 2.96
C GLU A 572 29.14 6.13 3.43
N HIS A 573 29.77 7.08 4.12
CA HIS A 573 29.19 8.37 4.52
C HIS A 573 28.79 9.31 3.36
N THR A 574 28.84 8.84 2.11
CA THR A 574 28.38 9.58 0.92
C THR A 574 27.22 8.88 0.19
N ASN A 575 26.70 7.76 0.72
CA ASN A 575 25.68 6.95 0.06
C ASN A 575 24.43 6.84 0.96
N ARG A 576 23.36 7.57 0.60
CA ARG A 576 22.13 7.68 1.38
C ARG A 576 21.40 6.34 1.60
N ASN A 577 21.29 5.55 0.54
CA ASN A 577 20.51 4.32 0.50
C ASN A 577 21.30 3.09 1.01
N TYR A 578 22.62 3.25 1.15
CA TYR A 578 23.52 2.23 1.65
C TYR A 578 24.64 2.91 2.47
N PRO A 579 24.30 3.54 3.62
CA PRO A 579 25.30 4.09 4.53
C PRO A 579 26.07 2.94 5.20
N ALA A 580 27.04 3.26 6.07
CA ALA A 580 27.80 2.35 6.95
C ALA A 580 28.52 1.11 6.35
N THR A 581 28.32 0.76 5.07
CA THR A 581 28.55 -0.59 4.54
C THR A 581 29.65 -0.67 3.49
N VAL A 582 30.18 -1.89 3.31
CA VAL A 582 31.16 -2.22 2.26
C VAL A 582 30.58 -2.02 0.86
N HIS A 583 29.33 -2.47 0.64
CA HIS A 583 28.65 -2.30 -0.65
C HIS A 583 28.28 -0.83 -0.91
N GLY A 584 27.92 -0.07 0.13
CA GLY A 584 27.68 1.37 0.04
C GLY A 584 28.91 2.17 -0.37
N ALA A 585 30.06 1.85 0.24
CA ALA A 585 31.36 2.39 -0.15
C ALA A 585 31.79 1.96 -1.57
N LEU A 586 31.51 0.71 -1.97
CA LEU A 586 31.76 0.24 -3.34
C LEU A 586 30.93 1.04 -4.36
N LEU A 587 29.62 1.18 -4.14
CA LEU A 587 28.71 1.91 -5.03
C LEU A 587 29.07 3.40 -5.15
N SER A 588 29.48 4.06 -4.06
CA SER A 588 29.96 5.46 -4.13
C SER A 588 31.30 5.59 -4.88
N GLY A 589 32.19 4.61 -4.80
CA GLY A 589 33.40 4.56 -5.63
C GLY A 589 33.10 4.45 -7.13
N LEU A 590 32.14 3.59 -7.51
CA LEU A 590 31.63 3.52 -8.89
C LEU A 590 31.01 4.84 -9.33
N ARG A 591 30.20 5.47 -8.48
CA ARG A 591 29.51 6.75 -8.73
C ARG A 591 30.48 7.91 -8.97
N GLU A 592 31.55 8.04 -8.18
CA GLU A 592 32.54 9.11 -8.42
C GLU A 592 33.42 8.83 -9.64
N ALA A 593 33.86 7.58 -9.87
CA ALA A 593 34.56 7.21 -11.10
C ALA A 593 33.73 7.51 -12.35
N ARG A 594 32.42 7.22 -12.30
CA ARG A 594 31.45 7.65 -13.30
C ARG A 594 31.45 9.17 -13.49
N ARG A 595 31.23 9.94 -12.42
CA ARG A 595 31.10 11.40 -12.49
C ARG A 595 32.35 12.08 -13.05
N ILE A 596 33.53 11.62 -12.63
CA ILE A 596 34.81 12.08 -13.16
C ILE A 596 34.92 11.71 -14.66
N ALA A 597 34.63 10.47 -15.04
CA ALA A 597 34.67 10.05 -16.45
C ALA A 597 33.70 10.83 -17.34
N ASP A 598 32.50 11.16 -16.88
CA ASP A 598 31.57 12.04 -17.60
C ASP A 598 32.10 13.47 -17.71
N THR A 599 32.66 14.01 -16.63
CA THR A 599 33.18 15.39 -16.57
C THR A 599 34.33 15.60 -17.56
N PHE A 600 35.26 14.63 -17.66
CA PHE A 600 36.49 14.76 -18.43
C PHE A 600 36.46 14.04 -19.80
N LEU A 601 35.60 13.05 -20.02
CA LEU A 601 35.46 12.33 -21.31
C LEU A 601 34.12 12.58 -22.02
N GLY A 602 33.14 13.20 -21.36
CA GLY A 602 31.78 13.39 -21.86
C GLY A 602 30.88 12.16 -21.75
N SER A 603 29.57 12.41 -21.82
CA SER A 603 28.50 11.41 -21.84
C SER A 603 28.27 10.84 -23.24
N ILE A 604 29.05 9.83 -23.62
CA ILE A 604 29.00 9.21 -24.96
C ILE A 604 27.64 8.58 -25.36
N TYR A 605 26.75 8.33 -24.40
CA TYR A 605 25.38 7.80 -24.60
C TYR A 605 24.30 8.90 -24.73
N GLU A 606 24.59 10.16 -24.38
CA GLU A 606 23.62 11.27 -24.47
C GLU A 606 23.53 11.87 -25.89
N ILE A 607 24.57 11.71 -26.70
CA ILE A 607 24.68 12.35 -28.02
C ILE A 607 23.55 11.86 -28.96
N SER A 608 22.89 12.81 -29.63
CA SER A 608 21.72 12.57 -30.50
C SER A 608 22.05 12.53 -32.00
N THR A 609 23.27 12.86 -32.41
CA THR A 609 23.71 12.92 -33.81
C THR A 609 25.11 12.35 -34.00
N GLY A 610 25.31 11.52 -35.04
CA GLY A 610 26.66 11.22 -35.57
C GLY A 610 27.36 9.92 -35.12
N MET A 611 26.64 8.88 -34.65
CA MET A 611 27.30 7.61 -34.27
C MET A 611 27.97 6.86 -35.44
N ASN A 612 27.69 7.24 -36.70
CA ASN A 612 28.30 6.66 -37.90
C ASN A 612 29.83 6.85 -38.01
N ASN A 613 30.43 7.79 -37.27
CA ASN A 613 31.87 8.09 -37.37
C ASN A 613 32.71 7.51 -36.21
N TYR A 614 32.10 7.00 -35.14
CA TYR A 614 32.83 6.65 -33.90
C TYR A 614 33.36 5.21 -33.85
N THR A 615 32.93 4.34 -34.76
CA THR A 615 33.47 2.98 -34.97
C THR A 615 34.96 2.93 -35.32
N HIS A 616 35.58 4.06 -35.67
CA HIS A 616 37.02 4.17 -35.94
C HIS A 616 37.87 4.82 -34.84
N SER A 617 37.28 5.20 -33.69
CA SER A 617 38.01 5.85 -32.59
C SER A 617 38.76 4.88 -31.65
N TYR A 618 38.42 3.59 -31.69
CA TYR A 618 39.24 2.50 -31.15
C TYR A 618 39.68 1.61 -32.32
N GLY A 619 40.99 1.45 -32.50
CA GLY A 619 41.57 0.98 -33.76
C GLY A 619 41.29 -0.48 -34.10
N VAL A 620 40.36 -0.74 -35.02
CA VAL A 620 40.20 -2.03 -35.71
C VAL A 620 40.22 -1.79 -37.23
N GLN A 621 41.38 -2.04 -37.86
CA GLN A 621 41.46 -2.10 -39.32
C GLN A 621 41.04 -3.49 -39.82
N ARG A 622 40.19 -3.54 -40.84
CA ARG A 622 40.06 -4.68 -41.76
C ARG A 622 40.01 -4.20 -43.21
N VAL A 623 40.57 -5.00 -44.11
CA VAL A 623 40.84 -4.64 -45.51
C VAL A 623 39.56 -4.79 -46.35
N PRO A 624 39.24 -3.85 -47.27
CA PRO A 624 38.02 -3.88 -48.07
C PRO A 624 38.14 -4.78 -49.31
N ASN A 625 36.98 -5.20 -49.85
CA ASN A 625 36.83 -5.61 -51.24
C ASN A 625 35.43 -5.19 -51.74
N THR A 626 35.30 -4.94 -53.04
CA THR A 626 34.21 -4.21 -53.72
C THR A 626 33.81 -4.94 -55.02
N PRO A 627 32.85 -4.45 -55.83
CA PRO A 627 31.45 -4.15 -55.51
C PRO A 627 30.49 -4.77 -56.58
N SER A 628 29.18 -4.54 -56.44
CA SER A 628 28.28 -4.61 -57.60
C SER A 628 27.09 -3.65 -57.49
N ALA A 629 27.07 -2.70 -58.42
CA ALA A 629 25.93 -2.16 -59.19
C ALA A 629 24.56 -2.07 -58.47
N GLU A 630 24.12 -0.88 -58.04
CA GLU A 630 23.58 0.22 -58.90
C GLU A 630 22.32 -0.15 -59.70
N THR A 631 21.21 0.52 -59.37
CA THR A 631 20.38 1.15 -60.42
C THR A 631 19.66 2.37 -59.84
N SER A 632 20.02 3.56 -60.33
CA SER A 632 19.42 4.84 -59.96
C SER A 632 18.10 5.09 -60.69
N PHE A 633 17.22 5.92 -60.13
CA PHE A 633 16.59 6.97 -60.93
C PHE A 633 16.34 8.26 -60.12
N CYS A 634 16.64 9.39 -60.73
CA CYS A 634 16.34 10.75 -60.25
C CYS A 634 14.97 11.21 -60.84
N GLN A 635 14.44 12.43 -60.67
CA GLN A 635 15.04 13.71 -60.29
C GLN A 635 13.97 14.73 -59.79
N ALA A 636 14.39 15.97 -59.52
CA ALA A 636 13.58 17.15 -59.11
C ALA A 636 12.40 17.49 -60.05
N GLY A 637 11.46 18.40 -59.73
CA GLY A 637 11.27 19.33 -58.60
C GLY A 637 10.02 20.20 -58.84
N SER A 638 9.53 21.03 -57.92
CA SER A 638 10.12 22.36 -57.60
C SER A 638 9.19 23.17 -56.67
N HIS A 639 9.63 24.37 -56.24
CA HIS A 639 9.02 25.19 -55.20
C HIS A 639 7.64 25.81 -55.51
N THR A 640 6.81 25.97 -54.47
CA THR A 640 6.23 27.27 -54.10
C THR A 640 6.48 27.54 -52.61
N ALA A 641 6.30 28.78 -52.14
CA ALA A 641 6.69 29.21 -50.80
C ALA A 641 5.75 30.29 -50.23
N THR A 642 5.94 30.61 -48.94
CA THR A 642 5.22 31.60 -48.11
C THR A 642 3.79 31.17 -47.69
N GLY A 643 3.44 31.41 -46.41
CA GLY A 643 2.18 30.91 -45.84
C GLY A 643 1.95 31.09 -44.32
N GLY A 644 2.92 31.60 -43.56
CA GLY A 644 2.74 32.00 -42.14
C GLY A 644 2.73 30.84 -41.12
N GLN A 645 3.50 30.99 -40.03
CA GLN A 645 3.46 30.02 -38.93
C GLN A 645 2.12 30.07 -38.19
N ILE A 646 1.35 29.00 -38.30
CA ILE A 646 0.24 28.69 -37.40
C ILE A 646 0.76 27.65 -36.39
N LYS A 647 0.60 27.93 -35.08
CA LYS A 647 1.10 27.04 -34.02
C LYS A 647 0.30 25.72 -34.02
N ARG A 648 0.91 24.59 -33.67
CA ARG A 648 0.18 23.32 -33.49
C ARG A 648 -1.02 23.54 -32.57
N ILE A 649 -2.19 23.03 -32.97
CA ILE A 649 -3.41 23.05 -32.16
C ILE A 649 -3.12 22.30 -30.85
N GLY A 650 -3.63 22.84 -29.73
CA GLY A 650 -3.47 22.24 -28.41
C GLY A 650 -4.03 20.82 -28.39
N ARG A 651 -3.34 19.89 -27.71
CA ARG A 651 -3.74 18.48 -27.67
C ARG A 651 -5.12 18.31 -27.01
N ASP A 652 -5.39 19.14 -26.01
CA ASP A 652 -6.67 19.39 -25.37
C ASP A 652 -7.77 19.84 -26.33
N ILE A 653 -7.51 20.81 -27.22
CA ILE A 653 -8.49 21.29 -28.21
C ILE A 653 -8.74 20.23 -29.29
N ILE A 654 -7.69 19.49 -29.70
CA ILE A 654 -7.82 18.32 -30.58
C ILE A 654 -8.68 17.26 -29.87
N GLU A 655 -8.38 16.89 -28.62
CA GLU A 655 -9.11 15.88 -27.88
C GLU A 655 -10.57 16.29 -27.62
N ASP A 656 -10.88 17.55 -27.30
CA ASP A 656 -12.26 18.06 -27.18
C ASP A 656 -13.03 18.01 -28.51
N LEU A 657 -12.37 18.25 -29.65
CA LEU A 657 -12.94 18.14 -31.00
C LEU A 657 -13.15 16.67 -31.41
N PHE A 658 -12.14 15.81 -31.21
CA PHE A 658 -12.15 14.39 -31.57
C PHE A 658 -12.98 13.51 -30.62
N CYS A 659 -13.19 13.92 -29.37
CA CYS A 659 -14.16 13.29 -28.46
C CYS A 659 -15.54 13.98 -28.52
N GLY A 660 -15.68 15.11 -29.23
CA GLY A 660 -16.93 15.86 -29.37
C GLY A 660 -17.49 16.38 -28.04
N LYS A 661 -16.63 16.83 -27.12
CA LYS A 661 -17.04 17.55 -25.89
C LYS A 661 -17.52 18.97 -26.21
N LYS A 662 -16.92 19.60 -27.23
CA LYS A 662 -17.27 20.91 -27.78
C LYS A 662 -17.56 20.76 -29.28
N ASN A 663 -18.36 21.65 -29.86
CA ASN A 663 -18.60 21.62 -31.31
C ASN A 663 -17.50 22.36 -32.09
N SER A 664 -17.37 22.07 -33.40
CA SER A 664 -16.30 22.60 -34.25
C SER A 664 -16.16 24.13 -34.23
N VAL A 665 -17.25 24.89 -34.05
CA VAL A 665 -17.19 26.37 -33.95
C VAL A 665 -16.62 26.80 -32.59
N GLN A 666 -16.95 26.09 -31.51
CA GLN A 666 -16.42 26.37 -30.16
C GLN A 666 -14.92 26.10 -30.09
N CYS A 667 -14.49 24.90 -30.52
CA CYS A 667 -13.06 24.55 -30.55
C CYS A 667 -12.25 25.53 -31.40
N LEU A 668 -12.81 25.99 -32.53
CA LEU A 668 -12.12 26.92 -33.42
C LEU A 668 -12.01 28.34 -32.82
N ASN A 669 -13.05 28.83 -32.15
CA ASN A 669 -13.01 30.12 -31.43
C ASN A 669 -12.01 30.09 -30.26
N GLU A 670 -11.97 28.99 -29.51
CA GLU A 670 -11.05 28.76 -28.39
C GLU A 670 -9.59 28.70 -28.87
N TYR A 671 -9.34 27.95 -29.94
CA TYR A 671 -8.05 27.90 -30.62
C TYR A 671 -7.61 29.27 -31.15
N CYS A 672 -8.48 29.99 -31.85
CA CYS A 672 -8.21 31.34 -32.36
C CYS A 672 -7.88 32.33 -31.24
N SER A 673 -8.59 32.23 -30.10
CA SER A 673 -8.31 33.02 -28.90
C SER A 673 -6.94 32.69 -28.29
N MET A 674 -6.57 31.41 -28.20
CA MET A 674 -5.26 30.97 -27.69
C MET A 674 -4.09 31.46 -28.57
N ILE A 675 -4.23 31.42 -29.90
CA ILE A 675 -3.22 31.99 -30.82
C ILE A 675 -3.35 33.50 -31.03
N LYS A 676 -4.32 34.16 -30.38
CA LYS A 676 -4.66 35.58 -30.46
C LYS A 676 -4.93 36.10 -31.89
N LYS A 677 -5.55 35.28 -32.75
CA LYS A 677 -5.96 35.67 -34.10
C LYS A 677 -7.49 35.84 -34.18
N PRO A 678 -8.02 36.87 -34.88
CA PRO A 678 -9.46 37.08 -35.02
C PRO A 678 -10.06 36.07 -36.00
N ILE A 679 -11.26 35.59 -35.68
CA ILE A 679 -12.08 34.76 -36.56
C ILE A 679 -13.45 35.42 -36.81
N THR A 680 -13.90 35.41 -38.07
CA THR A 680 -15.23 35.89 -38.47
C THR A 680 -15.94 34.87 -39.34
N PHE A 681 -17.27 34.80 -39.21
CA PHE A 681 -18.14 33.95 -40.04
C PHE A 681 -19.15 34.84 -40.79
N THR A 682 -18.92 35.03 -42.09
CA THR A 682 -19.72 35.89 -42.97
C THR A 682 -20.70 35.06 -43.80
N GLU A 683 -21.96 35.52 -43.89
CA GLU A 683 -22.96 34.84 -44.73
C GLU A 683 -22.72 35.11 -46.21
N ALA A 684 -22.88 34.06 -47.01
CA ALA A 684 -22.53 34.04 -48.42
C ALA A 684 -23.79 33.82 -49.28
N GLY A 685 -24.09 34.77 -50.16
CA GLY A 685 -25.21 34.67 -51.10
C GLY A 685 -24.95 33.58 -52.16
N CYS A 686 -25.72 32.50 -52.13
CA CYS A 686 -25.60 31.37 -53.05
C CYS A 686 -26.97 30.65 -53.20
N GLN A 687 -27.08 29.70 -54.12
CA GLN A 687 -28.32 28.98 -54.46
C GLN A 687 -28.83 28.01 -53.36
N TYR A 688 -28.05 27.77 -52.30
CA TYR A 688 -28.40 26.87 -51.20
C TYR A 688 -28.91 27.63 -49.97
N ARG A 689 -29.76 26.97 -49.16
CA ARG A 689 -30.64 27.64 -48.17
C ARG A 689 -29.93 28.55 -47.17
N TYR A 690 -28.76 28.14 -46.68
CA TYR A 690 -27.82 29.00 -45.95
C TYR A 690 -26.38 28.56 -46.20
N ALA A 691 -25.45 29.52 -46.29
CA ALA A 691 -24.02 29.26 -46.42
C ALA A 691 -23.18 30.35 -45.73
N ASN A 692 -22.01 29.99 -45.20
CA ASN A 692 -21.09 30.89 -44.52
C ASN A 692 -19.63 30.62 -44.93
N TYR A 693 -18.83 31.67 -45.08
CA TYR A 693 -17.37 31.55 -45.09
C TYR A 693 -16.83 31.71 -43.67
N ALA A 694 -15.74 31.01 -43.35
CA ALA A 694 -14.95 31.22 -42.15
C ALA A 694 -13.65 31.93 -42.54
N THR A 695 -13.33 33.04 -41.90
CA THR A 695 -12.11 33.82 -42.16
C THR A 695 -11.31 33.96 -40.87
N ILE A 696 -10.04 33.56 -40.89
CA ILE A 696 -9.12 33.73 -39.76
C ILE A 696 -7.98 34.63 -40.22
N ASP A 697 -7.75 35.74 -39.52
CA ASP A 697 -6.61 36.64 -39.75
C ASP A 697 -6.45 37.09 -41.23
N GLY A 698 -7.58 37.35 -41.89
CA GLY A 698 -7.66 37.74 -43.31
C GLY A 698 -7.68 36.59 -44.31
N ILE A 699 -7.35 35.36 -43.90
CA ILE A 699 -7.38 34.17 -44.78
C ILE A 699 -8.77 33.55 -44.72
N GLN A 700 -9.46 33.52 -45.87
CA GLN A 700 -10.80 32.94 -46.02
C GLN A 700 -10.72 31.47 -46.44
N PHE A 701 -11.40 30.60 -45.70
CA PHE A 701 -11.43 29.14 -45.90
C PHE A 701 -12.68 28.69 -46.68
N PRO A 702 -12.74 27.44 -47.19
CA PRO A 702 -13.84 26.94 -48.02
C PRO A 702 -15.24 27.11 -47.42
N GLN A 703 -16.23 27.31 -48.29
CA GLN A 703 -17.60 27.67 -47.91
C GLN A 703 -18.30 26.55 -47.13
N GLY A 704 -18.77 26.84 -45.93
CA GLY A 704 -19.65 25.95 -45.18
C GLY A 704 -21.11 26.11 -45.61
N THR A 705 -21.84 25.00 -45.75
CA THR A 705 -23.25 25.00 -46.20
C THR A 705 -24.16 24.23 -45.23
N GLY A 706 -25.46 24.54 -45.24
CA GLY A 706 -26.42 23.88 -44.34
C GLY A 706 -27.88 24.23 -44.59
N LYS A 707 -28.79 23.46 -43.97
CA LYS A 707 -30.25 23.72 -44.00
C LYS A 707 -30.64 24.80 -43.00
N SER A 708 -29.79 25.08 -42.01
CA SER A 708 -29.85 26.23 -41.10
C SER A 708 -28.54 27.02 -41.06
N LYS A 709 -28.61 28.29 -40.62
CA LYS A 709 -27.44 29.15 -40.37
C LYS A 709 -26.43 28.55 -39.38
N LYS A 710 -26.90 27.71 -38.44
CA LYS A 710 -26.06 27.03 -37.44
C LYS A 710 -25.25 25.89 -38.08
N GLU A 711 -25.89 25.05 -38.89
CA GLU A 711 -25.20 23.99 -39.66
C GLU A 711 -24.13 24.56 -40.58
N ALA A 712 -24.45 25.61 -41.34
CA ALA A 712 -23.51 26.24 -42.27
C ALA A 712 -22.23 26.75 -41.59
N LYS A 713 -22.32 27.26 -40.35
CA LYS A 713 -21.15 27.67 -39.56
C LYS A 713 -20.38 26.48 -38.98
N ILE A 714 -21.05 25.38 -38.62
CA ILE A 714 -20.40 24.15 -38.15
C ILE A 714 -19.64 23.45 -39.28
N SER A 715 -20.23 23.36 -40.48
CA SER A 715 -19.56 22.89 -41.70
C SER A 715 -18.34 23.77 -42.01
N GLY A 716 -18.50 25.09 -42.08
CA GLY A 716 -17.37 26.00 -42.34
C GLY A 716 -16.23 25.88 -41.31
N ALA A 717 -16.54 25.64 -40.04
CA ALA A 717 -15.53 25.39 -39.00
C ALA A 717 -14.85 24.01 -39.13
N ARG A 718 -15.52 22.99 -39.68
CA ARG A 718 -14.89 21.71 -40.02
C ARG A 718 -13.88 21.86 -41.17
N HIS A 719 -14.25 22.58 -42.24
CA HIS A 719 -13.36 22.77 -43.40
C HIS A 719 -12.06 23.48 -42.99
N VAL A 720 -12.14 24.43 -42.04
CA VAL A 720 -10.96 25.05 -41.42
C VAL A 720 -10.13 24.03 -40.64
N PHE A 721 -10.73 23.18 -39.80
CA PHE A 721 -9.97 22.18 -39.05
C PHE A 721 -9.35 21.08 -39.91
N ALA A 722 -10.02 20.65 -40.99
CA ALA A 722 -9.45 19.74 -41.98
C ALA A 722 -8.19 20.35 -42.62
N ALA A 723 -8.27 21.59 -43.10
CA ALA A 723 -7.12 22.33 -43.65
C ALA A 723 -6.00 22.58 -42.62
N LEU A 724 -6.32 22.84 -41.35
CA LEU A 724 -5.32 23.03 -40.29
C LEU A 724 -4.66 21.72 -39.80
N LEU A 725 -5.25 20.57 -40.10
CA LEU A 725 -4.75 19.24 -39.75
C LEU A 725 -4.14 18.49 -40.95
N ASP A 726 -4.11 19.13 -42.13
CA ASP A 726 -3.63 18.58 -43.41
C ASP A 726 -4.36 17.27 -43.78
N LEU A 727 -5.69 17.30 -43.64
CA LEU A 727 -6.62 16.22 -44.00
C LEU A 727 -7.57 16.70 -45.09
N ASP A 728 -7.82 15.85 -46.09
CA ASP A 728 -8.91 16.08 -47.04
C ASP A 728 -10.29 15.88 -46.38
N GLU A 729 -11.33 16.44 -47.01
CA GLU A 729 -12.68 16.53 -46.44
C GLU A 729 -13.31 15.14 -46.26
N GLU A 730 -13.00 14.20 -47.16
CA GLU A 730 -13.54 12.83 -47.13
C GLU A 730 -12.82 11.95 -46.09
N ALA A 731 -11.50 12.09 -45.90
CA ALA A 731 -10.75 11.45 -44.81
C ALA A 731 -11.03 12.09 -43.44
N PHE A 732 -11.36 13.38 -43.38
CA PHE A 732 -11.84 14.03 -42.16
C PHE A 732 -13.21 13.45 -41.78
N ASP A 733 -14.23 13.55 -42.64
CA ASP A 733 -15.55 13.00 -42.31
C ASP A 733 -15.53 11.47 -42.16
N THR A 734 -14.64 10.71 -42.85
CA THR A 734 -14.49 9.26 -42.66
C THR A 734 -13.82 8.88 -41.33
N LYS A 735 -12.79 9.61 -40.87
CA LYS A 735 -12.20 9.38 -39.52
C LYS A 735 -13.15 9.75 -38.39
N PHE A 736 -14.15 10.57 -38.66
CA PHE A 736 -15.21 10.96 -37.73
C PHE A 736 -16.56 10.24 -38.00
N ALA A 737 -16.63 9.39 -39.03
CA ALA A 737 -17.81 8.62 -39.44
C ALA A 737 -18.08 7.48 -38.44
N GLY A 738 -18.81 7.82 -37.39
CA GLY A 738 -19.05 6.99 -36.21
C GLY A 738 -19.60 7.83 -35.06
N MET A 739 -19.32 9.14 -35.07
CA MET A 739 -20.03 10.12 -34.25
C MET A 739 -21.44 10.42 -34.80
N SER A 740 -22.33 9.43 -34.70
CA SER A 740 -23.73 9.73 -34.42
C SER A 740 -23.79 10.57 -33.14
N ASP A 741 -24.71 11.53 -33.07
CA ASP A 741 -24.69 12.60 -32.07
C ASP A 741 -24.37 12.17 -30.63
N VAL A 742 -23.73 13.10 -29.92
CA VAL A 742 -23.72 13.10 -28.46
C VAL A 742 -25.15 12.87 -27.98
N LYS A 743 -25.40 11.73 -27.31
CA LYS A 743 -26.66 11.50 -26.60
C LYS A 743 -26.68 12.26 -25.29
N ILE A 744 -26.64 13.59 -25.45
CA ILE A 744 -27.34 14.55 -24.63
C ILE A 744 -28.74 13.97 -24.41
N ASP A 745 -29.20 13.98 -23.17
CA ASP A 745 -30.60 13.68 -22.87
C ASP A 745 -31.47 14.89 -23.30
N ARG A 746 -32.58 15.16 -22.61
CA ARG A 746 -33.39 16.35 -22.88
C ARG A 746 -32.78 17.63 -22.26
N HIS A 747 -31.66 17.52 -21.54
CA HIS A 747 -31.12 18.58 -20.69
C HIS A 747 -29.61 18.87 -20.86
N GLY A 748 -28.70 17.89 -21.04
CA GLY A 748 -27.28 18.27 -21.26
C GLY A 748 -26.12 17.25 -21.51
N HIS A 749 -26.07 16.04 -20.95
CA HIS A 749 -24.75 15.45 -20.54
C HIS A 749 -24.22 14.18 -21.29
N LYS A 750 -23.01 13.67 -20.93
CA LYS A 750 -22.17 12.68 -21.70
C LYS A 750 -21.26 11.78 -20.80
N ILE A 751 -20.81 10.57 -21.24
CA ILE A 751 -20.28 9.44 -20.39
C ILE A 751 -19.12 8.59 -21.03
N VAL A 752 -18.06 8.13 -20.28
CA VAL A 752 -17.05 7.02 -20.59
C VAL A 752 -16.36 6.44 -19.28
N GLU A 753 -15.62 5.30 -19.29
CA GLU A 753 -15.06 4.53 -18.11
C GLU A 753 -13.56 3.98 -18.23
N ASN A 754 -12.90 3.48 -17.12
CA ASN A 754 -11.51 2.87 -16.95
C ASN A 754 -11.04 2.64 -15.44
N GLY A 755 -9.77 2.30 -15.08
CA GLY A 755 -9.35 1.75 -13.72
C GLY A 755 -7.88 1.88 -13.11
N PRO A 756 -7.41 1.02 -12.14
CA PRO A 756 -6.96 1.43 -10.75
C PRO A 756 -5.48 1.17 -10.25
N ASN A 757 -5.18 1.27 -8.92
CA ASN A 757 -3.84 1.38 -8.21
C ASN A 757 -3.62 0.47 -6.94
N LEU A 758 -2.48 0.57 -6.21
CA LEU A 758 -2.27 0.02 -4.82
C LEU A 758 -1.18 0.74 -3.93
N PRO A 759 -1.29 0.77 -2.55
CA PRO A 759 -0.36 1.42 -1.57
C PRO A 759 -0.06 0.62 -0.25
N GLU A 760 0.50 1.26 0.82
CA GLU A 760 0.68 0.71 2.23
C GLU A 760 0.67 1.79 3.37
N HIS A 761 0.51 1.41 4.68
CA HIS A 761 0.36 2.31 5.88
C HIS A 761 0.67 1.63 7.27
N LEU A 762 0.91 2.38 8.38
CA LEU A 762 0.61 1.92 9.79
C LEU A 762 0.72 2.94 10.98
N PHE A 763 0.07 2.58 12.12
CA PHE A 763 0.19 2.98 13.56
C PHE A 763 -0.72 4.04 14.25
N THR A 764 -1.07 3.78 15.53
CA THR A 764 -2.01 4.47 16.49
C THR A 764 -1.45 4.43 17.93
N ALA A 765 -1.97 5.13 18.97
CA ALA A 765 -2.62 6.46 19.10
C ALA A 765 -2.96 6.80 20.56
N GLU A 766 -3.76 5.96 21.25
CA GLU A 766 -4.27 6.21 22.61
C GLU A 766 -3.15 6.37 23.69
N ILE A 767 -1.90 6.07 23.34
CA ILE A 767 -0.69 6.32 24.16
C ILE A 767 -0.50 7.83 24.44
N VAL A 768 -0.93 8.71 23.52
CA VAL A 768 -0.60 10.15 23.52
C VAL A 768 -1.43 10.96 24.52
N GLU A 769 -2.74 10.73 24.57
CA GLU A 769 -3.64 11.51 25.44
C GLU A 769 -3.37 11.23 26.93
N GLU A 770 -3.15 9.96 27.29
CA GLU A 770 -2.89 9.60 28.69
C GLU A 770 -1.48 10.03 29.14
N LEU A 771 -0.50 10.13 28.21
CA LEU A 771 0.76 10.85 28.43
C LEU A 771 0.51 12.33 28.75
N THR A 772 -0.24 13.00 27.86
CA THR A 772 -0.49 14.44 27.90
C THR A 772 -1.22 14.87 29.17
N ARG A 773 -2.27 14.12 29.57
CA ARG A 773 -3.04 14.37 30.79
C ARG A 773 -2.16 14.37 32.04
N LYS A 774 -1.19 13.44 32.11
CA LYS A 774 -0.28 13.26 33.25
C LYS A 774 0.91 14.21 33.25
N LEU A 775 1.28 14.79 32.11
CA LEU A 775 2.25 15.88 32.03
C LEU A 775 1.63 17.19 32.56
N ASN A 776 0.37 17.46 32.22
CA ASN A 776 -0.33 18.68 32.64
C ASN A 776 -0.64 18.71 34.16
N GLU A 777 -0.97 17.57 34.78
CA GLU A 777 -1.17 17.48 36.24
C GLU A 777 0.11 17.77 37.07
N LEU A 778 1.31 17.70 36.45
CA LEU A 778 2.59 18.05 37.08
C LEU A 778 3.02 19.51 36.84
N ALA A 779 2.31 20.26 35.98
CA ALA A 779 2.70 21.61 35.58
C ALA A 779 2.28 22.72 36.58
N VAL A 780 1.49 22.40 37.61
CA VAL A 780 0.92 23.37 38.56
C VAL A 780 1.29 23.02 40.01
N ASN A 781 2.59 23.03 40.33
CA ASN A 781 3.15 23.32 41.68
C ASN A 781 4.69 23.17 41.70
N SER A 782 5.46 24.18 41.25
CA SER A 782 6.89 24.31 41.62
C SER A 782 7.50 25.71 41.35
N GLU A 783 7.10 26.71 42.15
CA GLU A 783 8.09 27.74 42.51
C GLU A 783 9.03 27.15 43.57
N LEU A 784 10.30 26.84 43.24
CA LEU A 784 11.41 26.86 44.20
C LEU A 784 12.80 26.78 43.52
N PHE A 785 13.71 27.68 43.92
CA PHE A 785 15.18 27.64 43.77
C PHE A 785 15.86 27.57 42.39
N LYS A 786 16.03 28.75 41.76
CA LYS A 786 17.33 29.29 41.31
C LYS A 786 17.32 30.82 41.49
N SER A 787 18.38 31.56 41.85
CA SER A 787 19.63 31.26 42.58
C SER A 787 20.36 32.58 42.94
N LYS A 788 20.89 32.71 44.18
CA LYS A 788 21.90 33.72 44.65
C LYS A 788 21.87 35.18 44.11
N GLY A 789 21.33 36.11 44.93
CA GLY A 789 22.15 37.21 45.52
C GLY A 789 22.35 38.59 44.82
N VAL A 790 22.03 39.64 45.59
CA VAL A 790 22.65 41.01 45.60
C VAL A 790 22.33 42.03 44.47
N ALA A 791 21.12 42.61 44.55
CA ALA A 791 20.80 44.01 44.90
C ALA A 791 21.40 45.27 44.19
N HIS A 792 20.53 46.31 44.10
CA HIS A 792 20.75 47.77 43.91
C HIS A 792 21.02 48.32 42.48
N ALA A 793 20.50 49.49 42.05
CA ALA A 793 19.40 50.36 42.57
C ALA A 793 18.96 51.48 41.56
N LEU A 794 17.90 52.23 41.93
CA LEU A 794 17.54 53.64 41.59
C LEU A 794 16.78 54.03 40.28
N HIS A 795 15.52 54.49 40.48
CA HIS A 795 14.88 55.71 39.89
C HIS A 795 14.57 55.78 38.36
N ARG A 796 13.57 56.54 37.83
CA ARG A 796 12.59 57.52 38.42
C ARG A 796 11.33 57.80 37.53
N THR A 797 10.15 57.89 38.17
CA THR A 797 9.00 58.85 37.96
C THR A 797 8.27 59.13 36.61
N VAL A 798 6.91 59.29 36.72
CA VAL A 798 6.02 60.30 36.02
C VAL A 798 5.73 60.07 34.51
N THR A 799 4.52 60.22 33.90
CA THR A 799 3.07 60.45 34.25
C THR A 799 2.19 59.99 33.04
N GLY A 800 0.84 59.98 32.99
CA GLY A 800 -0.25 60.41 33.92
C GLY A 800 -1.67 60.21 33.32
N ARG A 801 -2.72 60.58 34.06
CA ARG A 801 -4.18 60.60 33.71
C ARG A 801 -4.62 62.06 33.33
N PRO A 802 -5.89 62.48 33.01
CA PRO A 802 -7.22 61.84 33.29
C PRO A 802 -8.43 62.08 32.29
N SER A 803 -9.60 61.48 32.62
CA SER A 803 -11.02 61.98 32.57
C SER A 803 -11.63 62.78 31.38
N SER A 804 -12.96 62.81 31.09
CA SER A 804 -14.16 61.98 31.41
C SER A 804 -15.48 62.59 30.83
N SER A 805 -16.57 61.81 30.71
CA SER A 805 -18.02 62.25 30.78
C SER A 805 -18.59 63.16 29.63
N VAL A 806 -19.90 63.44 29.40
CA VAL A 806 -21.20 63.21 30.11
C VAL A 806 -22.39 63.07 29.09
N SER A 807 -23.36 62.13 29.28
CA SER A 807 -24.78 62.14 28.76
C SER A 807 -25.04 62.23 27.22
N ALA A 808 -26.25 62.13 26.64
CA ALA A 808 -27.65 62.04 27.15
C ALA A 808 -28.58 61.17 26.25
N SER A 809 -29.88 61.11 26.57
CA SER A 809 -30.92 60.24 25.97
C SER A 809 -31.80 60.89 24.88
N GLY A 810 -32.40 60.08 24.00
CA GLY A 810 -33.51 60.48 23.10
C GLY A 810 -34.23 59.29 22.45
N CYS A 811 -35.49 59.47 22.04
CA CYS A 811 -36.34 58.45 21.40
C CYS A 811 -37.00 58.98 20.10
N SER A 812 -37.23 58.08 19.12
CA SER A 812 -38.21 58.17 18.00
C SER A 812 -38.06 59.37 17.00
N GLU A 813 -38.46 59.34 15.71
CA GLU A 813 -39.49 58.60 14.92
C GLU A 813 -39.04 58.29 13.45
N ASP A 814 -40.00 57.94 12.58
CA ASP A 814 -40.03 57.91 11.09
C ASP A 814 -39.32 56.79 10.28
N ASN A 815 -39.84 56.21 9.16
CA ASN A 815 -40.79 56.58 8.07
C ASN A 815 -40.20 57.44 6.90
N ALA A 816 -40.64 57.38 5.63
CA ALA A 816 -41.32 56.36 4.79
C ALA A 816 -41.38 56.80 3.29
N SER A 817 -41.53 55.87 2.33
CA SER A 817 -42.05 56.05 0.93
C SER A 817 -42.00 54.70 0.15
N ILE A 818 -43.04 54.03 -0.41
CA ILE A 818 -44.21 54.40 -1.27
C ILE A 818 -43.73 54.70 -2.71
N TYR A 819 -44.25 54.16 -3.84
CA TYR A 819 -45.52 53.51 -4.29
C TYR A 819 -45.35 51.98 -4.62
N SER A 820 -46.29 51.12 -5.10
CA SER A 820 -47.54 51.15 -5.94
C SER A 820 -47.30 51.26 -7.47
N GLU A 821 -48.10 50.76 -8.44
CA GLU A 821 -49.43 50.08 -8.56
C GLU A 821 -49.53 49.40 -9.97
N THR A 822 -50.38 48.42 -10.38
CA THR A 822 -51.34 47.45 -9.77
C THR A 822 -51.26 46.09 -10.55
N SER A 823 -52.23 45.22 -10.93
CA SER A 823 -53.72 45.10 -11.01
C SER A 823 -54.09 43.57 -11.11
N PHE A 824 -55.33 43.02 -11.15
CA PHE A 824 -56.73 43.49 -11.03
C PHE A 824 -57.67 42.26 -10.78
N ASN A 825 -58.77 42.41 -10.02
CA ASN A 825 -60.09 41.71 -10.07
C ASN A 825 -60.22 40.15 -10.16
N LYS A 826 -61.14 39.41 -9.49
CA LYS A 826 -62.29 39.63 -8.54
C LYS A 826 -62.78 38.22 -8.03
N ALA A 827 -63.67 37.99 -7.04
CA ALA A 827 -64.00 38.62 -5.74
C ALA A 827 -65.18 37.87 -5.01
N ARG A 828 -65.29 38.03 -3.67
CA ARG A 828 -66.49 37.86 -2.77
C ARG A 828 -66.87 36.45 -2.16
N PRO A 829 -67.64 36.39 -1.03
CA PRO A 829 -67.41 35.46 0.13
C PRO A 829 -68.72 34.72 0.62
N PRO A 830 -69.02 34.33 1.91
CA PRO A 830 -68.24 34.23 3.19
C PRO A 830 -68.50 32.98 4.14
N SER A 831 -67.69 32.82 5.22
CA SER A 831 -68.04 32.24 6.59
C SER A 831 -68.17 30.68 6.77
N VAL A 832 -68.14 30.00 7.96
CA VAL A 832 -67.77 30.29 9.39
C VAL A 832 -67.68 29.01 10.33
N VAL A 833 -66.74 28.99 11.32
CA VAL A 833 -66.68 28.33 12.68
C VAL A 833 -66.75 26.79 12.99
N SER A 834 -65.82 26.35 13.89
CA SER A 834 -65.76 25.23 14.91
C SER A 834 -65.77 23.69 14.64
N TYR A 835 -64.63 23.05 14.95
CA TYR A 835 -64.31 21.94 15.91
C TYR A 835 -65.07 20.57 16.07
N THR A 836 -64.25 19.55 16.39
CA THR A 836 -64.42 18.31 17.22
C THR A 836 -65.00 16.96 16.70
N ASN A 837 -64.13 15.92 16.80
CA ASN A 837 -64.28 14.50 17.20
C ASN A 837 -65.48 13.60 16.74
N GLY A 838 -65.17 12.38 16.27
CA GLY A 838 -66.10 11.24 16.16
C GLY A 838 -65.43 9.90 15.76
N GLN A 839 -65.91 8.76 16.27
CA GLN A 839 -65.39 7.39 16.02
C GLN A 839 -66.13 6.69 14.86
N GLY A 840 -65.55 5.64 14.23
CA GLY A 840 -66.31 4.73 13.35
C GLY A 840 -65.51 3.64 12.59
N THR A 841 -66.05 2.42 12.57
CA THR A 841 -65.60 1.20 11.83
C THR A 841 -66.85 0.37 11.46
N PRO A 842 -66.83 -0.67 10.57
CA PRO A 842 -66.00 -0.99 9.39
C PRO A 842 -66.85 -1.55 8.18
N THR A 843 -66.21 -2.31 7.27
CA THR A 843 -66.76 -3.43 6.42
C THR A 843 -67.56 -3.21 5.11
N SER A 844 -67.57 -4.27 4.28
CA SER A 844 -68.26 -4.52 2.98
C SER A 844 -67.68 -3.80 1.74
N GLY A 845 -67.79 -4.34 0.51
CA GLY A 845 -68.28 -5.65 0.06
C GLY A 845 -68.80 -5.62 -1.40
N ILE A 846 -68.13 -6.28 -2.34
CA ILE A 846 -68.47 -6.20 -3.79
C ILE A 846 -69.50 -7.26 -4.19
N SER A 847 -70.54 -6.84 -4.92
CA SER A 847 -71.54 -7.71 -5.55
C SER A 847 -71.30 -7.87 -7.05
N ALA A 848 -71.74 -8.99 -7.63
CA ALA A 848 -71.46 -9.35 -9.03
C ALA A 848 -72.61 -8.94 -9.98
N ASN A 849 -72.27 -8.23 -11.06
CA ASN A 849 -72.86 -8.36 -12.40
C ASN A 849 -72.24 -7.36 -13.40
N GLN A 850 -71.20 -7.77 -14.14
CA GLN A 850 -70.76 -7.15 -15.40
C GLN A 850 -70.22 -8.21 -16.39
N PRO A 851 -70.14 -7.92 -17.71
CA PRO A 851 -70.15 -8.97 -18.73
C PRO A 851 -68.83 -9.75 -18.92
N ILE A 852 -68.98 -11.07 -19.09
CA ILE A 852 -68.05 -12.07 -19.66
C ILE A 852 -66.61 -11.58 -19.89
N GLN A 853 -65.77 -11.73 -18.86
CA GLN A 853 -64.32 -11.74 -19.04
C GLN A 853 -63.83 -13.07 -19.66
N ASN A 854 -62.59 -13.06 -20.14
CA ASN A 854 -61.90 -14.18 -20.79
C ASN A 854 -61.89 -15.44 -19.88
N PRO A 855 -62.19 -16.65 -20.38
CA PRO A 855 -62.20 -17.88 -19.57
C PRO A 855 -60.94 -18.15 -18.74
N ILE A 856 -59.77 -17.69 -19.22
CA ILE A 856 -58.50 -17.77 -18.48
C ILE A 856 -58.53 -16.85 -17.24
N THR A 857 -59.04 -15.62 -17.40
CA THR A 857 -59.21 -14.65 -16.32
C THR A 857 -60.24 -15.14 -15.31
N ASN A 858 -61.39 -15.64 -15.76
CA ASN A 858 -62.43 -16.18 -14.87
C ASN A 858 -61.91 -17.36 -14.03
N LEU A 859 -61.07 -18.23 -14.61
CA LEU A 859 -60.38 -19.29 -13.87
C LEU A 859 -59.41 -18.71 -12.84
N GLN A 860 -58.57 -17.75 -13.24
CA GLN A 860 -57.59 -17.11 -12.36
C GLN A 860 -58.26 -16.42 -11.17
N ASP A 861 -59.35 -15.67 -11.38
CA ASP A 861 -60.06 -14.97 -10.32
C ASP A 861 -60.82 -15.92 -9.38
N TYR A 862 -61.44 -16.99 -9.90
CA TYR A 862 -62.03 -18.04 -9.06
C TYR A 862 -60.97 -18.74 -8.20
N CYS A 863 -59.82 -19.06 -8.79
CA CYS A 863 -58.70 -19.69 -8.09
C CYS A 863 -58.14 -18.76 -7.00
N LYS A 864 -57.93 -17.48 -7.32
CA LYS A 864 -57.46 -16.44 -6.40
C LYS A 864 -58.44 -16.17 -5.25
N ALA A 865 -59.75 -16.22 -5.51
CA ALA A 865 -60.79 -16.06 -4.49
C ALA A 865 -60.90 -17.28 -3.52
N ASN A 866 -60.48 -18.47 -3.96
CA ASN A 866 -60.57 -19.71 -3.17
C ASN A 866 -59.20 -20.23 -2.69
N MET A 867 -58.11 -19.47 -2.87
CA MET A 867 -56.73 -19.87 -2.55
C MET A 867 -56.28 -21.19 -3.21
N ILE A 868 -56.76 -21.44 -4.44
CA ILE A 868 -56.37 -22.57 -5.28
C ILE A 868 -55.32 -22.08 -6.29
N TYR A 869 -54.27 -22.85 -6.54
CA TYR A 869 -53.17 -22.48 -7.43
C TYR A 869 -53.12 -23.40 -8.64
N VAL A 870 -53.16 -22.84 -9.86
CA VAL A 870 -53.24 -23.61 -11.12
C VAL A 870 -52.38 -23.03 -12.24
N ASP A 871 -51.69 -23.92 -12.96
CA ASP A 871 -50.88 -23.61 -14.14
C ASP A 871 -51.55 -24.16 -15.42
N ILE A 872 -51.36 -23.47 -16.56
CA ILE A 872 -51.95 -23.80 -17.87
C ILE A 872 -50.84 -24.10 -18.88
N LYS A 873 -50.45 -25.38 -18.97
CA LYS A 873 -49.38 -25.85 -19.84
C LYS A 873 -49.89 -26.11 -21.25
N THR A 874 -49.11 -25.72 -22.27
CA THR A 874 -49.47 -25.85 -23.69
C THR A 874 -48.29 -26.33 -24.53
N ILE A 875 -48.53 -27.34 -25.37
CA ILE A 875 -47.55 -27.89 -26.31
C ILE A 875 -48.17 -28.00 -27.71
N ARG A 876 -47.33 -27.99 -28.76
CA ARG A 876 -47.73 -28.39 -30.11
C ARG A 876 -47.45 -29.88 -30.28
N CYS A 877 -48.45 -30.66 -30.66
CA CYS A 877 -48.31 -32.09 -30.86
C CYS A 877 -47.93 -32.36 -32.32
N PHE A 878 -46.63 -32.57 -32.55
CA PHE A 878 -46.14 -33.21 -33.77
C PHE A 878 -46.43 -34.72 -33.67
N SER A 879 -46.77 -35.35 -34.80
CA SER A 879 -46.79 -36.81 -34.93
C SER A 879 -45.37 -37.37 -34.99
N ASP A 880 -45.23 -38.66 -34.74
CA ASP A 880 -43.95 -39.33 -34.46
C ASP A 880 -42.92 -39.29 -35.60
N GLU A 881 -41.72 -39.76 -35.25
CA GLU A 881 -40.48 -39.70 -36.04
C GLU A 881 -40.59 -40.33 -37.44
N ASN A 882 -39.72 -39.88 -38.36
CA ASN A 882 -39.56 -40.39 -39.74
C ASN A 882 -40.62 -40.00 -40.79
N SER A 883 -41.06 -38.74 -40.83
CA SER A 883 -41.52 -38.15 -42.11
C SER A 883 -41.15 -36.67 -42.30
N ALA A 884 -40.33 -36.39 -43.32
CA ALA A 884 -39.91 -35.04 -43.67
C ALA A 884 -40.91 -34.38 -44.64
N SER A 885 -41.98 -33.79 -44.13
CA SER A 885 -42.84 -32.89 -44.91
C SER A 885 -43.45 -31.77 -44.06
N ASN A 886 -43.46 -30.55 -44.58
CA ASN A 886 -44.07 -29.41 -43.91
C ASN A 886 -45.60 -29.51 -43.98
N SER A 887 -46.26 -29.80 -42.85
CA SER A 887 -47.70 -29.59 -42.69
C SER A 887 -47.98 -28.62 -41.53
N THR A 888 -48.72 -27.55 -41.83
CA THR A 888 -48.97 -26.44 -40.90
C THR A 888 -50.04 -26.74 -39.84
N HIS A 889 -50.66 -27.92 -39.88
CA HIS A 889 -51.92 -28.23 -39.18
C HIS A 889 -51.77 -29.05 -37.89
N ALA A 890 -50.55 -29.34 -37.44
CA ALA A 890 -50.27 -30.01 -36.17
C ALA A 890 -50.96 -29.31 -34.97
N PRO A 891 -51.89 -29.97 -34.25
CA PRO A 891 -52.74 -29.34 -33.23
C PRO A 891 -51.98 -29.06 -31.93
N PHE A 892 -52.53 -28.16 -31.11
CA PHE A 892 -51.99 -27.83 -29.80
C PHE A 892 -52.80 -28.52 -28.70
N ARG A 893 -52.09 -29.15 -27.76
CA ARG A 893 -52.66 -29.67 -26.51
C ARG A 893 -52.44 -28.64 -25.42
N SER A 894 -53.48 -28.31 -24.66
CA SER A 894 -53.38 -27.47 -23.46
C SER A 894 -54.10 -28.14 -22.30
N TRP A 895 -53.53 -28.05 -21.11
CA TRP A 895 -54.15 -28.55 -19.90
C TRP A 895 -53.91 -27.64 -18.72
N VAL A 896 -54.79 -27.75 -17.73
CA VAL A 896 -54.67 -27.08 -16.44
C VAL A 896 -54.31 -28.13 -15.39
N CYS A 897 -53.35 -27.82 -14.52
CA CYS A 897 -52.98 -28.64 -13.38
C CYS A 897 -52.83 -27.78 -12.11
N LEU A 898 -53.03 -28.39 -10.94
CA LEU A 898 -52.72 -27.74 -9.66
C LEU A 898 -51.20 -27.53 -9.55
N GLU A 899 -50.76 -26.37 -9.05
CA GLU A 899 -49.32 -26.07 -8.95
C GLU A 899 -48.59 -26.93 -7.90
N ASN A 900 -49.27 -27.27 -6.80
CA ASN A 900 -48.67 -27.95 -5.65
C ASN A 900 -48.25 -29.40 -5.91
N ASP A 901 -48.90 -30.10 -6.85
CA ASP A 901 -48.70 -31.54 -7.12
C ASP A 901 -48.73 -31.91 -8.62
N ASN A 902 -48.96 -30.94 -9.52
CA ASN A 902 -49.19 -31.14 -10.95
C ASN A 902 -50.42 -32.01 -11.32
N THR A 903 -51.37 -32.25 -10.40
CA THR A 903 -52.59 -33.02 -10.68
C THR A 903 -53.42 -32.34 -11.76
N LYS A 904 -53.73 -33.09 -12.82
CA LYS A 904 -54.37 -32.61 -14.05
C LYS A 904 -55.87 -32.43 -13.87
N ILE A 905 -56.37 -31.20 -14.02
CA ILE A 905 -57.77 -30.82 -13.80
C ILE A 905 -58.59 -30.93 -15.09
N ALA A 906 -58.05 -30.42 -16.21
CA ALA A 906 -58.68 -30.47 -17.52
C ALA A 906 -57.61 -30.51 -18.62
N ASP A 907 -57.85 -31.24 -19.70
CA ASP A 907 -56.90 -31.48 -20.81
C ASP A 907 -57.66 -31.43 -22.14
N VAL A 908 -57.20 -30.63 -23.10
CA VAL A 908 -57.95 -30.28 -24.31
C VAL A 908 -57.00 -30.06 -25.50
N PHE A 909 -57.41 -30.54 -26.68
CA PHE A 909 -56.73 -30.26 -27.95
C PHE A 909 -57.52 -29.23 -28.77
N ALA A 910 -56.82 -28.31 -29.45
CA ALA A 910 -57.38 -27.44 -30.47
C ALA A 910 -56.31 -27.02 -31.50
N PHE A 911 -56.73 -26.60 -32.69
CA PHE A 911 -55.80 -26.27 -33.79
C PHE A 911 -55.00 -24.97 -33.60
N THR A 912 -55.25 -24.20 -32.54
CA THR A 912 -54.41 -23.04 -32.15
C THR A 912 -54.12 -23.03 -30.66
N ALA A 913 -52.92 -22.57 -30.28
CA ALA A 913 -52.47 -22.47 -28.89
C ALA A 913 -53.33 -21.52 -28.03
N THR A 914 -54.01 -20.55 -28.63
CA THR A 914 -54.88 -19.61 -27.93
C THR A 914 -56.23 -20.23 -27.59
N ASP A 915 -56.82 -20.95 -28.54
CA ASP A 915 -58.12 -21.59 -28.34
C ASP A 915 -58.01 -22.85 -27.45
N ALA A 916 -56.91 -23.60 -27.57
CA ALA A 916 -56.61 -24.71 -26.67
C ALA A 916 -56.54 -24.25 -25.21
N ARG A 917 -55.83 -23.14 -24.93
CA ARG A 917 -55.74 -22.56 -23.56
C ARG A 917 -57.08 -22.06 -23.04
N ARG A 918 -57.88 -21.37 -23.85
CA ARG A 918 -59.22 -20.91 -23.45
C ARG A 918 -60.15 -22.06 -23.11
N ARG A 919 -60.19 -23.11 -23.92
CA ARG A 919 -61.02 -24.31 -23.67
C ARG A 919 -60.53 -25.11 -22.47
N ALA A 920 -59.22 -25.21 -22.25
CA ALA A 920 -58.65 -25.85 -21.07
C ALA A 920 -59.02 -25.08 -19.78
N ALA A 921 -58.89 -23.74 -19.79
CA ALA A 921 -59.26 -22.90 -18.66
C ALA A 921 -60.75 -22.99 -18.31
N GLN A 922 -61.62 -22.88 -19.33
CA GLN A 922 -63.07 -23.04 -19.20
C GLN A 922 -63.43 -24.37 -18.53
N ARG A 923 -62.87 -25.49 -19.01
CA ARG A 923 -63.13 -26.82 -18.43
C ARG A 923 -62.55 -27.02 -17.03
N ALA A 924 -61.42 -26.39 -16.72
CA ALA A 924 -60.85 -26.45 -15.37
C ALA A 924 -61.71 -25.68 -14.36
N LEU A 925 -62.19 -24.48 -14.73
CA LEU A 925 -63.11 -23.69 -13.91
C LEU A 925 -64.41 -24.48 -13.64
N GLU A 926 -65.00 -25.06 -14.69
CA GLU A 926 -66.18 -25.92 -14.59
C GLU A 926 -65.96 -27.21 -13.78
N ALA A 927 -64.74 -27.71 -13.66
CA ALA A 927 -64.39 -28.87 -12.82
C ALA A 927 -64.17 -28.46 -11.35
N LEU A 928 -63.53 -27.32 -11.11
CA LEU A 928 -63.31 -26.78 -9.77
C LEU A 928 -64.62 -26.31 -9.13
N MET A 929 -65.47 -25.57 -9.85
CA MET A 929 -66.79 -25.13 -9.36
C MET A 929 -67.74 -26.28 -9.00
N ARG A 930 -67.49 -27.51 -9.48
CA ARG A 930 -68.25 -28.72 -9.11
C ARG A 930 -67.70 -29.45 -7.86
N ARG A 931 -66.52 -29.07 -7.35
CA ARG A 931 -65.90 -29.66 -6.14
C ARG A 931 -65.93 -28.64 -5.01
N GLN A 932 -66.85 -28.79 -4.06
CA GLN A 932 -67.02 -27.79 -2.99
C GLN A 932 -65.79 -27.66 -2.07
N PRO A 933 -65.54 -26.47 -1.46
CA PRO A 933 -64.21 -26.09 -0.97
C PRO A 933 -63.74 -26.80 0.31
N HIS A 934 -64.63 -27.51 1.01
CA HIS A 934 -64.40 -27.95 2.39
C HIS A 934 -63.37 -29.09 2.58
N HIS A 935 -62.91 -29.74 1.50
CA HIS A 935 -61.96 -30.85 1.57
C HIS A 935 -60.48 -30.48 1.36
N ILE A 936 -60.17 -29.21 1.06
CA ILE A 936 -58.78 -28.77 0.78
C ILE A 936 -58.11 -28.14 2.02
N ILE A 937 -58.88 -27.70 3.02
CA ILE A 937 -58.39 -26.91 4.16
C ILE A 937 -58.35 -27.76 5.45
N GLN A 938 -57.35 -28.63 5.58
CA GLN A 938 -56.92 -29.17 6.89
C GLN A 938 -55.39 -29.19 7.05
N SER A 939 -54.82 -27.99 7.15
CA SER A 939 -53.70 -27.75 8.07
C SER A 939 -54.02 -26.50 8.90
N LYS A 940 -53.63 -26.48 10.17
CA LYS A 940 -53.80 -25.29 11.01
C LYS A 940 -52.91 -24.17 10.47
N PRO A 941 -53.29 -22.88 10.56
CA PRO A 941 -52.42 -21.77 10.22
C PRO A 941 -51.30 -21.65 11.27
N MET A 942 -50.26 -22.46 11.11
CA MET A 942 -48.95 -22.10 11.63
C MET A 942 -48.50 -20.87 10.84
N VAL A 943 -48.22 -19.76 11.51
CA VAL A 943 -47.82 -18.52 10.84
C VAL A 943 -46.46 -18.75 10.19
N THR A 944 -46.46 -19.07 8.89
CA THR A 944 -45.26 -19.10 8.06
C THR A 944 -44.74 -17.68 7.92
N LEU A 945 -43.78 -17.34 8.78
CA LEU A 945 -42.93 -16.17 8.62
C LEU A 945 -42.34 -16.19 7.20
N THR A 946 -42.24 -15.01 6.58
CA THR A 946 -41.44 -14.90 5.35
C THR A 946 -39.96 -15.12 5.69
N GLU A 947 -39.15 -15.60 4.74
CA GLU A 947 -37.72 -15.85 4.98
C GLU A 947 -36.98 -14.59 5.50
N TYR A 948 -37.40 -13.39 5.07
CA TYR A 948 -36.89 -12.14 5.62
C TYR A 948 -37.17 -12.02 7.13
N GLU A 949 -38.35 -12.44 7.59
CA GLU A 949 -38.79 -12.34 8.99
C GLU A 949 -38.10 -13.38 9.86
N GLU A 950 -37.80 -14.57 9.33
CA GLU A 950 -36.88 -15.53 9.96
C GLU A 950 -35.51 -14.88 10.20
N ILE A 951 -34.91 -14.30 9.16
CA ILE A 951 -33.59 -13.65 9.22
C ILE A 951 -33.61 -12.46 10.20
N ALA A 952 -34.66 -11.63 10.19
CA ALA A 952 -34.79 -10.48 11.07
C ALA A 952 -35.05 -10.86 12.53
N ASN A 953 -35.80 -11.93 12.80
CA ASN A 953 -35.99 -12.45 14.15
C ASN A 953 -34.68 -13.07 14.67
N THR A 954 -33.98 -13.87 13.86
CA THR A 954 -32.66 -14.45 14.18
C THR A 954 -31.63 -13.37 14.54
N VAL A 955 -31.57 -12.25 13.82
CA VAL A 955 -30.70 -11.11 14.20
C VAL A 955 -31.27 -10.32 15.38
N GLY A 956 -32.58 -10.16 15.49
CA GLY A 956 -33.26 -9.44 16.56
C GLY A 956 -33.07 -10.10 17.94
N ASP A 957 -33.16 -11.42 18.01
CA ASP A 957 -32.94 -12.19 19.24
C ASP A 957 -31.44 -12.30 19.58
N PHE A 958 -30.56 -12.37 18.59
CA PHE A 958 -29.11 -12.20 18.80
C PHE A 958 -28.78 -10.83 19.41
N VAL A 959 -29.40 -9.75 18.92
CA VAL A 959 -29.24 -8.39 19.47
C VAL A 959 -29.88 -8.26 20.86
N LYS A 960 -31.02 -8.90 21.15
CA LYS A 960 -31.57 -9.00 22.52
C LYS A 960 -30.58 -9.69 23.46
N HIS A 961 -30.00 -10.82 23.03
CA HIS A 961 -29.08 -11.59 23.85
C HIS A 961 -27.81 -10.79 24.19
N ILE A 962 -27.23 -10.07 23.23
CA ILE A 962 -26.12 -9.13 23.51
C ILE A 962 -26.55 -8.06 24.53
N LYS A 963 -27.73 -7.45 24.35
CA LYS A 963 -28.32 -6.47 25.28
C LYS A 963 -28.69 -7.03 26.67
N GLN A 964 -28.61 -8.35 26.89
CA GLN A 964 -28.96 -9.04 28.14
C GLN A 964 -27.77 -9.74 28.80
N SER A 965 -26.60 -9.77 28.14
CA SER A 965 -25.33 -10.26 28.69
C SER A 965 -24.54 -9.12 29.36
N ASP A 966 -23.39 -9.43 29.98
CA ASP A 966 -22.48 -8.43 30.56
C ASP A 966 -22.00 -7.36 29.55
N GLN A 967 -22.15 -7.67 28.25
CA GLN A 967 -21.87 -6.78 27.11
C GLN A 967 -22.91 -5.66 26.93
N ALA A 968 -24.01 -5.70 27.68
CA ALA A 968 -25.10 -4.73 27.61
C ALA A 968 -24.65 -3.28 27.83
N GLN A 969 -23.69 -3.05 28.74
CA GLN A 969 -23.16 -1.70 29.00
C GLN A 969 -22.51 -1.09 27.74
N ILE A 970 -21.75 -1.90 26.99
CA ILE A 970 -21.13 -1.48 25.72
C ILE A 970 -22.22 -1.15 24.70
N PHE A 971 -23.25 -2.00 24.57
CA PHE A 971 -24.37 -1.74 23.66
C PHE A 971 -25.16 -0.47 24.04
N GLN A 972 -25.40 -0.23 25.33
CA GLN A 972 -26.12 0.95 25.83
C GLN A 972 -25.31 2.25 25.64
N SER A 973 -24.00 2.23 25.87
CA SER A 973 -23.11 3.39 25.75
C SER A 973 -23.03 4.00 24.35
N MET A 974 -23.44 3.26 23.31
CA MET A 974 -23.22 3.64 21.91
C MET A 974 -24.33 4.46 21.25
N GLY A 975 -25.55 4.48 21.81
CA GLY A 975 -26.68 5.21 21.22
C GLY A 975 -27.19 4.67 19.87
N SER A 976 -27.90 5.50 19.11
CA SER A 976 -28.73 5.12 17.96
C SER A 976 -27.93 4.86 16.66
N ARG A 977 -27.15 3.77 16.63
CA ARG A 977 -26.21 3.45 15.53
C ARG A 977 -26.72 2.48 14.46
N TYR A 978 -25.95 2.39 13.38
CA TYR A 978 -26.19 1.48 12.26
C TYR A 978 -25.51 0.14 12.51
N TYR A 979 -26.14 -0.95 12.06
CA TYR A 979 -25.61 -2.30 12.18
C TYR A 979 -25.86 -3.14 10.93
N ALA A 980 -24.99 -4.13 10.72
CA ALA A 980 -25.10 -5.12 9.66
C ALA A 980 -24.75 -6.52 10.19
N ALA A 981 -25.39 -7.54 9.63
CA ALA A 981 -25.26 -8.93 10.06
C ALA A 981 -25.23 -9.87 8.84
N PHE A 982 -24.33 -10.85 8.85
CA PHE A 982 -24.40 -11.98 7.94
C PHE A 982 -24.98 -13.20 8.67
N VAL A 983 -26.05 -13.75 8.11
CA VAL A 983 -26.77 -14.94 8.58
C VAL A 983 -26.54 -16.08 7.62
N LEU A 984 -26.08 -17.21 8.14
CA LEU A 984 -25.86 -18.46 7.43
C LEU A 984 -27.06 -19.37 7.67
N LYS A 985 -27.76 -19.82 6.62
CA LYS A 985 -28.73 -20.93 6.70
C LYS A 985 -28.04 -22.18 6.15
N LYS A 986 -27.96 -23.26 6.94
CA LYS A 986 -27.38 -24.54 6.47
C LYS A 986 -28.35 -25.38 5.64
N THR A 987 -29.65 -25.09 5.68
CA THR A 987 -30.66 -25.61 4.75
C THR A 987 -31.77 -24.57 4.55
N HIS A 988 -32.61 -24.73 3.53
CA HIS A 988 -33.77 -23.86 3.31
C HIS A 988 -34.82 -23.89 4.45
N ARG A 989 -34.73 -24.85 5.40
CA ARG A 989 -35.60 -24.98 6.58
C ARG A 989 -34.91 -24.62 7.91
N ASP A 990 -33.65 -24.20 7.85
CA ASP A 990 -32.91 -23.67 9.01
C ASP A 990 -33.43 -22.27 9.33
N VAL A 991 -33.57 -21.90 10.61
CA VAL A 991 -33.88 -20.50 11.02
C VAL A 991 -32.69 -19.55 10.79
N GLY A 992 -31.52 -20.13 10.52
CA GLY A 992 -30.27 -19.44 10.28
C GLY A 992 -29.52 -19.09 11.55
N LYS A 993 -28.22 -18.90 11.40
CA LYS A 993 -27.31 -18.48 12.47
C LYS A 993 -26.58 -17.21 12.05
N VAL A 994 -26.58 -16.18 12.90
CA VAL A 994 -25.65 -15.05 12.74
C VAL A 994 -24.21 -15.59 12.83
N VAL A 995 -23.40 -15.37 11.80
CA VAL A 995 -21.99 -15.80 11.75
C VAL A 995 -21.02 -14.63 11.88
N ALA A 996 -21.44 -13.44 11.47
CA ALA A 996 -20.66 -12.20 11.56
C ALA A 996 -21.57 -10.99 11.77
N PHE A 997 -21.14 -10.04 12.61
CA PHE A 997 -21.93 -8.87 12.99
C PHE A 997 -21.03 -7.65 13.23
N GLY A 998 -21.51 -6.45 12.85
CA GLY A 998 -20.79 -5.19 13.04
C GLY A 998 -21.71 -4.02 13.35
N ILE A 999 -21.24 -3.12 14.22
CA ILE A 999 -21.91 -1.85 14.58
C ILE A 999 -20.98 -0.70 14.19
N GLY A 1000 -21.52 0.31 13.51
CA GLY A 1000 -20.74 1.43 12.98
C GLY A 1000 -21.59 2.66 12.64
N SER A 1001 -20.93 3.63 12.03
CA SER A 1001 -21.55 4.90 11.62
C SER A 1001 -22.15 4.83 10.20
N ARG A 1002 -22.76 5.96 9.76
CA ARG A 1002 -23.20 6.16 8.36
C ARG A 1002 -22.09 6.70 7.45
N CYS A 1003 -21.13 7.42 8.03
CA CYS A 1003 -19.93 7.99 7.39
C CYS A 1003 -18.79 8.02 8.43
N PRO A 1004 -17.52 7.93 8.02
CA PRO A 1004 -16.42 8.49 8.82
C PRO A 1004 -16.60 10.01 8.92
N ASP A 1005 -15.96 10.61 9.93
CA ASP A 1005 -15.96 12.06 10.14
C ASP A 1005 -14.89 12.73 9.26
N PRO A 1006 -15.21 13.76 8.45
CA PRO A 1006 -14.29 14.42 7.52
C PRO A 1006 -12.89 14.72 8.07
N GLU A 1007 -12.78 15.19 9.31
CA GLU A 1007 -11.50 15.60 9.91
C GLU A 1007 -10.59 14.39 10.23
N ASN A 1008 -11.11 13.16 10.16
CA ASN A 1008 -10.37 11.91 10.38
C ASN A 1008 -10.06 11.15 9.07
N VAL A 1009 -10.45 11.68 7.90
CA VAL A 1009 -10.28 11.04 6.58
C VAL A 1009 -8.94 11.47 5.95
N THR A 1010 -7.87 10.71 6.26
CA THR A 1010 -6.50 10.99 5.77
C THR A 1010 -6.26 10.47 4.34
N GLU A 1011 -5.74 11.30 3.44
CA GLU A 1011 -5.36 10.90 2.07
C GLU A 1011 -4.25 9.83 2.04
N ASN A 1012 -3.34 9.88 3.01
CA ASN A 1012 -2.27 8.91 3.22
C ASN A 1012 -2.78 7.49 3.57
N GLY A 1013 -4.07 7.34 3.90
CA GLY A 1013 -4.71 6.08 4.30
C GLY A 1013 -4.38 5.59 5.72
N GLU A 1014 -3.74 6.43 6.52
CA GLU A 1014 -3.34 6.13 7.91
C GLU A 1014 -4.55 5.86 8.82
N SER A 1015 -5.70 6.48 8.60
CA SER A 1015 -6.96 6.19 9.32
C SER A 1015 -7.77 5.06 8.67
N LEU A 1016 -8.50 4.26 9.46
CA LEU A 1016 -9.40 3.22 8.92
C LEU A 1016 -10.71 3.80 8.36
N LEU A 1017 -10.62 4.34 7.15
CA LEU A 1017 -11.65 4.98 6.32
C LEU A 1017 -13.03 4.28 6.17
N ASP A 1018 -13.24 3.08 6.73
CA ASP A 1018 -14.41 2.23 6.51
C ASP A 1018 -15.05 1.70 7.80
N CYS A 1019 -15.25 2.58 8.78
CA CYS A 1019 -16.01 2.35 10.02
C CYS A 1019 -17.52 2.04 9.83
N HIS A 1020 -17.98 1.86 8.58
CA HIS A 1020 -19.35 1.50 8.25
C HIS A 1020 -19.65 0.06 8.71
N ALA A 1021 -20.79 -0.15 9.38
CA ALA A 1021 -21.19 -1.45 9.94
C ALA A 1021 -21.10 -2.63 8.96
N LEU A 1022 -21.38 -2.40 7.67
CA LEU A 1022 -21.30 -3.38 6.58
C LEU A 1022 -19.87 -3.90 6.35
N ALA A 1023 -18.87 -3.03 6.37
CA ALA A 1023 -17.47 -3.39 6.15
C ALA A 1023 -16.94 -4.20 7.33
N LEU A 1024 -17.34 -3.81 8.55
CA LEU A 1024 -17.03 -4.53 9.78
C LEU A 1024 -17.66 -5.93 9.79
N ALA A 1025 -18.95 -6.03 9.49
CA ALA A 1025 -19.64 -7.32 9.37
C ALA A 1025 -18.98 -8.25 8.32
N ARG A 1026 -18.48 -7.71 7.20
CA ARG A 1026 -17.73 -8.51 6.21
C ARG A 1026 -16.36 -8.97 6.73
N ARG A 1027 -15.64 -8.14 7.49
CA ARG A 1027 -14.34 -8.53 8.07
C ARG A 1027 -14.47 -9.72 9.02
N ALA A 1028 -15.51 -9.72 9.86
CA ALA A 1028 -15.85 -10.88 10.69
C ALA A 1028 -16.31 -12.11 9.85
N LEU A 1029 -16.95 -11.92 8.70
CA LEU A 1029 -17.32 -13.03 7.79
C LEU A 1029 -16.08 -13.68 7.14
N ILE A 1030 -15.05 -12.91 6.79
CA ILE A 1030 -13.79 -13.43 6.24
C ILE A 1030 -13.06 -14.30 7.29
N GLN A 1031 -13.00 -13.83 8.55
CA GLN A 1031 -12.46 -14.64 9.66
C GLN A 1031 -13.23 -15.95 9.85
N TYR A 1032 -14.55 -15.94 9.68
CA TYR A 1032 -15.38 -17.14 9.71
C TYR A 1032 -15.03 -18.12 8.57
N PHE A 1033 -14.78 -17.64 7.34
CA PHE A 1033 -14.38 -18.49 6.22
C PHE A 1033 -13.00 -19.13 6.40
N TYR A 1034 -12.01 -18.43 6.99
CA TYR A 1034 -10.72 -19.04 7.33
C TYR A 1034 -10.90 -20.24 8.27
N GLY A 1035 -11.73 -20.10 9.32
CA GLY A 1035 -12.05 -21.23 10.21
C GLY A 1035 -12.72 -22.40 9.50
N GLU A 1036 -13.62 -22.15 8.55
CA GLU A 1036 -14.28 -23.22 7.77
C GLU A 1036 -13.36 -23.89 6.74
N LEU A 1037 -12.34 -23.18 6.24
CA LEU A 1037 -11.24 -23.76 5.45
C LEU A 1037 -10.33 -24.63 6.32
N THR A 1038 -9.95 -24.19 7.52
CA THR A 1038 -9.19 -25.02 8.48
C THR A 1038 -9.98 -26.28 8.85
N ASN A 1039 -11.30 -26.16 9.05
CA ASN A 1039 -12.18 -27.31 9.29
C ASN A 1039 -12.26 -28.27 8.10
N TYR A 1040 -12.21 -27.76 6.86
CA TYR A 1040 -12.17 -28.57 5.65
C TYR A 1040 -10.83 -29.30 5.50
N ALA A 1041 -9.71 -28.59 5.63
CA ALA A 1041 -8.35 -29.14 5.55
C ALA A 1041 -8.08 -30.23 6.61
N ASN A 1042 -8.61 -30.04 7.82
CA ASN A 1042 -8.55 -31.04 8.91
C ASN A 1042 -9.55 -32.21 8.73
N GLY A 1043 -9.98 -32.50 7.50
CA GLY A 1043 -10.83 -33.66 7.15
C GLY A 1043 -12.24 -33.64 7.73
N SER A 1044 -12.68 -32.57 8.39
CA SER A 1044 -13.99 -32.49 9.06
C SER A 1044 -15.13 -32.15 8.10
N SER A 1045 -15.16 -32.84 6.96
CA SER A 1045 -16.06 -32.62 5.80
C SER A 1045 -17.54 -32.60 6.16
N ILE A 1046 -17.97 -33.30 7.21
CA ILE A 1046 -19.36 -33.31 7.71
C ILE A 1046 -19.74 -31.99 8.41
N ARG A 1047 -18.78 -31.28 9.03
CA ARG A 1047 -19.05 -30.11 9.89
C ARG A 1047 -18.92 -28.76 9.18
N THR A 1048 -17.90 -28.60 8.32
CA THR A 1048 -17.68 -27.38 7.51
C THR A 1048 -18.80 -27.14 6.50
N ILE A 1049 -19.02 -25.88 6.12
CA ILE A 1049 -19.90 -25.49 5.00
C ILE A 1049 -19.28 -25.68 3.61
N LEU A 1050 -17.98 -26.03 3.52
CA LEU A 1050 -17.27 -26.15 2.24
C LEU A 1050 -17.25 -27.60 1.73
N GLU A 1051 -17.24 -27.74 0.40
CA GLU A 1051 -16.96 -28.97 -0.34
C GLU A 1051 -15.93 -28.69 -1.46
N GLY A 1052 -15.45 -29.70 -2.19
CA GLY A 1052 -14.55 -29.47 -3.34
C GLY A 1052 -15.30 -28.77 -4.48
N SER A 1053 -14.63 -27.88 -5.23
CA SER A 1053 -15.24 -27.24 -6.40
C SER A 1053 -15.41 -28.26 -7.53
N GLU A 1054 -16.61 -28.33 -8.10
CA GLU A 1054 -16.91 -29.15 -9.29
C GLU A 1054 -16.30 -28.58 -10.57
N LYS A 1055 -15.82 -27.32 -10.53
CA LYS A 1055 -15.27 -26.59 -11.69
C LYS A 1055 -13.75 -26.53 -11.72
N ASP A 1056 -13.14 -26.45 -10.54
CA ASP A 1056 -11.71 -26.32 -10.35
C ASP A 1056 -11.26 -27.24 -9.20
N PRO A 1057 -10.66 -28.41 -9.48
CA PRO A 1057 -10.28 -29.37 -8.44
C PRO A 1057 -9.18 -28.87 -7.50
N THR A 1058 -8.60 -27.69 -7.73
CA THR A 1058 -7.68 -27.03 -6.80
C THR A 1058 -8.39 -26.17 -5.74
N LYS A 1059 -9.71 -25.96 -5.87
CA LYS A 1059 -10.50 -25.06 -5.03
C LYS A 1059 -11.61 -25.77 -4.25
N THR A 1060 -12.12 -25.05 -3.26
CA THR A 1060 -13.36 -25.40 -2.54
C THR A 1060 -14.54 -24.55 -3.03
N GLN A 1061 -15.77 -25.02 -2.82
CA GLN A 1061 -17.00 -24.28 -3.05
C GLN A 1061 -17.90 -24.32 -1.80
N LEU A 1062 -18.85 -23.39 -1.72
CA LEU A 1062 -19.91 -23.45 -0.70
C LEU A 1062 -20.86 -24.60 -1.05
N LYS A 1063 -21.20 -25.43 -0.07
CA LYS A 1063 -22.14 -26.55 -0.23
C LYS A 1063 -23.47 -26.09 -0.83
N ASN A 1064 -23.94 -26.82 -1.85
CA ASN A 1064 -25.15 -26.52 -2.63
C ASN A 1064 -26.46 -26.29 -1.84
N HIS A 1065 -26.52 -26.66 -0.55
CA HIS A 1065 -27.68 -26.49 0.35
C HIS A 1065 -27.52 -25.34 1.37
N VAL A 1066 -26.38 -24.64 1.37
CA VAL A 1066 -26.02 -23.59 2.33
C VAL A 1066 -26.12 -22.21 1.67
N SER A 1067 -26.72 -21.24 2.35
CA SER A 1067 -26.94 -19.88 1.84
C SER A 1067 -26.51 -18.80 2.84
N ILE A 1068 -26.11 -17.64 2.31
CA ILE A 1068 -25.59 -16.50 3.09
C ILE A 1068 -26.43 -15.27 2.82
N HIS A 1069 -27.01 -14.72 3.88
CA HIS A 1069 -27.97 -13.62 3.83
C HIS A 1069 -27.40 -12.43 4.60
N LEU A 1070 -27.62 -11.22 4.07
CA LEU A 1070 -27.21 -9.96 4.69
C LEU A 1070 -28.44 -9.26 5.27
N LEU A 1071 -28.34 -8.76 6.50
CA LEU A 1071 -29.31 -7.84 7.09
C LEU A 1071 -28.63 -6.52 7.45
N MET A 1072 -29.30 -5.40 7.20
CA MET A 1072 -28.83 -4.05 7.54
C MET A 1072 -29.92 -3.23 8.21
N SER A 1073 -29.54 -2.37 9.17
CA SER A 1073 -30.48 -1.48 9.87
C SER A 1073 -31.19 -0.48 8.93
N GLY A 1074 -30.63 -0.20 7.75
CA GLY A 1074 -31.31 0.46 6.65
C GLY A 1074 -30.50 0.47 5.35
N ALA A 1075 -31.03 1.07 4.28
CA ALA A 1075 -30.37 1.09 2.97
C ALA A 1075 -28.92 1.66 3.04
N PRO A 1076 -27.97 1.04 2.30
CA PRO A 1076 -26.57 1.44 2.29
C PRO A 1076 -26.39 2.84 1.69
N CYS A 1077 -25.34 3.55 2.11
CA CYS A 1077 -24.93 4.80 1.46
C CYS A 1077 -24.39 4.53 0.05
N GLY A 1078 -24.57 5.51 -0.83
CA GLY A 1078 -24.38 5.37 -2.28
C GLY A 1078 -25.72 5.30 -3.03
N ASP A 1079 -25.67 4.77 -4.24
CA ASP A 1079 -26.73 4.80 -5.27
C ASP A 1079 -28.07 4.13 -4.87
N ALA A 1080 -28.08 3.41 -3.73
CA ALA A 1080 -29.25 2.80 -3.11
C ALA A 1080 -30.03 3.74 -2.18
N ARG A 1081 -29.53 4.96 -1.92
CA ARG A 1081 -30.11 5.93 -0.97
C ARG A 1081 -30.69 7.19 -1.63
N ASP A 1082 -30.55 7.31 -2.95
CA ASP A 1082 -31.00 8.46 -3.72
C ASP A 1082 -32.53 8.37 -3.98
N PHE A 1083 -33.31 8.66 -2.92
CA PHE A 1083 -34.78 8.81 -2.90
C PHE A 1083 -35.18 9.68 -1.70
N LEU A 1084 -36.30 10.42 -1.78
CA LEU A 1084 -36.74 11.28 -0.66
C LEU A 1084 -37.40 10.45 0.46
N PRO A 1085 -37.41 10.92 1.73
CA PRO A 1085 -38.11 10.23 2.81
C PRO A 1085 -39.63 10.05 2.60
N SER A 1086 -40.23 10.83 1.69
CA SER A 1086 -41.61 10.68 1.19
C SER A 1086 -41.82 9.45 0.30
N ASP A 1087 -40.77 8.95 -0.34
CA ASP A 1087 -40.86 8.05 -1.50
C ASP A 1087 -40.80 6.57 -1.07
N THR A 1088 -41.17 6.26 0.18
CA THR A 1088 -41.13 4.88 0.67
C THR A 1088 -42.25 4.07 0.04
N ASP A 1089 -41.88 3.02 -0.69
CA ASP A 1089 -42.83 2.03 -1.21
C ASP A 1089 -43.75 1.51 -0.08
N GLY A 1090 -45.04 1.35 -0.40
CA GLY A 1090 -45.98 0.61 0.43
C GLY A 1090 -45.56 -0.87 0.56
N HIS A 1091 -46.28 -1.66 1.36
CA HIS A 1091 -46.01 -3.10 1.40
C HIS A 1091 -46.27 -3.74 0.02
N MET A 1092 -45.19 -4.03 -0.71
CA MET A 1092 -45.24 -4.97 -1.83
C MET A 1092 -45.62 -6.35 -1.29
N SER A 1093 -46.55 -7.00 -1.97
CA SER A 1093 -46.92 -8.39 -1.69
C SER A 1093 -45.89 -9.36 -2.30
N PRO A 1094 -45.86 -10.63 -1.86
CA PRO A 1094 -45.05 -11.66 -2.53
C PRO A 1094 -45.36 -11.81 -4.03
N TYR A 1095 -46.57 -11.48 -4.46
CA TYR A 1095 -46.99 -11.52 -5.86
C TYR A 1095 -46.28 -10.46 -6.71
N ASP A 1096 -46.07 -9.26 -6.17
CA ASP A 1096 -45.39 -8.15 -6.84
C ASP A 1096 -43.89 -8.46 -7.01
N VAL A 1097 -43.28 -9.12 -6.02
CA VAL A 1097 -41.89 -9.61 -6.09
C VAL A 1097 -41.72 -10.68 -7.19
N VAL A 1098 -42.72 -11.55 -7.38
CA VAL A 1098 -42.73 -12.54 -8.47
C VAL A 1098 -42.94 -11.88 -9.84
N GLN A 1099 -43.82 -10.87 -9.94
CA GLN A 1099 -43.95 -10.10 -11.19
C GLN A 1099 -42.67 -9.32 -11.54
N MET A 1100 -41.97 -8.73 -10.56
CA MET A 1100 -40.68 -8.06 -10.82
C MET A 1100 -39.60 -9.05 -11.31
N ARG A 1101 -39.56 -10.28 -10.78
CA ARG A 1101 -38.70 -11.36 -11.32
C ARG A 1101 -39.04 -11.70 -12.78
N ALA A 1102 -40.32 -11.74 -13.14
CA ALA A 1102 -40.77 -12.09 -14.49
C ALA A 1102 -40.64 -10.96 -15.51
N ALA A 1103 -40.71 -9.70 -15.08
CA ALA A 1103 -40.59 -8.51 -15.94
C ALA A 1103 -39.13 -8.18 -16.33
N GLY A 1104 -38.16 -8.77 -15.64
CA GLY A 1104 -36.78 -8.30 -15.61
C GLY A 1104 -36.63 -7.05 -14.75
N HIS A 1105 -35.53 -6.92 -14.02
CA HIS A 1105 -35.27 -5.76 -13.17
C HIS A 1105 -34.81 -4.56 -14.02
N ALA A 1106 -35.73 -3.95 -14.77
CA ALA A 1106 -35.46 -2.78 -15.60
C ALA A 1106 -34.94 -1.60 -14.75
N PRO A 1107 -33.67 -1.17 -14.90
CA PRO A 1107 -33.12 -0.10 -14.08
C PRO A 1107 -33.63 1.25 -14.60
N VAL A 1108 -34.41 1.94 -13.78
CA VAL A 1108 -34.80 3.34 -14.03
C VAL A 1108 -33.68 4.26 -13.53
N TYR A 1109 -33.29 5.20 -14.39
CA TYR A 1109 -32.24 6.19 -14.11
C TYR A 1109 -32.88 7.58 -14.12
N ASP A 1110 -33.43 8.01 -12.98
CA ASP A 1110 -34.22 9.25 -12.89
C ASP A 1110 -33.39 10.55 -12.99
N LEU A 1111 -32.06 10.45 -12.86
CA LEU A 1111 -31.10 11.56 -12.89
C LEU A 1111 -29.82 11.10 -13.61
N PRO A 1112 -29.05 12.01 -14.25
CA PRO A 1112 -27.82 11.66 -14.97
C PRO A 1112 -26.77 10.93 -14.12
N ASP A 1113 -26.66 11.28 -12.83
CA ASP A 1113 -25.63 10.75 -11.93
C ASP A 1113 -26.02 9.41 -11.26
N HIS A 1114 -27.18 8.84 -11.61
CA HIS A 1114 -27.59 7.51 -11.15
C HIS A 1114 -26.93 6.41 -11.99
N GLY A 1115 -26.46 5.35 -11.33
CA GLY A 1115 -25.91 4.17 -12.01
C GLY A 1115 -24.39 4.11 -12.11
N HIS A 1116 -23.71 5.24 -11.98
CA HIS A 1116 -22.24 5.29 -11.91
C HIS A 1116 -21.71 4.68 -10.59
N LEU A 1117 -20.45 4.24 -10.60
CA LEU A 1117 -19.72 3.92 -9.37
C LEU A 1117 -19.50 5.21 -8.57
N LYS A 1118 -19.86 5.17 -7.27
CA LYS A 1118 -19.87 6.31 -6.35
C LYS A 1118 -18.87 6.06 -5.22
N TYR A 1119 -17.96 7.01 -5.04
CA TYR A 1119 -16.91 7.00 -4.02
C TYR A 1119 -16.99 8.26 -3.17
N LYS A 1120 -16.41 8.19 -1.98
CA LYS A 1120 -16.23 9.37 -1.12
C LYS A 1120 -14.89 10.03 -1.41
N LEU A 1121 -14.90 11.36 -1.42
CA LEU A 1121 -13.69 12.17 -1.40
C LEU A 1121 -13.00 12.09 -0.02
N SER A 1122 -11.73 12.47 -0.02
CA SER A 1122 -10.92 12.68 1.18
C SER A 1122 -11.48 13.77 2.12
N SER A 1123 -12.24 14.72 1.59
CA SER A 1123 -13.00 15.71 2.39
C SER A 1123 -14.27 15.15 3.07
N GLY A 1124 -14.56 13.85 2.95
CA GLY A 1124 -15.52 13.09 3.76
C GLY A 1124 -17.02 13.37 3.57
N LEU A 1125 -17.42 14.59 3.20
CA LEU A 1125 -18.83 15.04 3.13
C LEU A 1125 -19.54 14.62 1.84
N GLU A 1126 -18.83 14.54 0.71
CA GLU A 1126 -19.45 14.36 -0.61
C GLU A 1126 -19.20 12.97 -1.20
N THR A 1127 -20.17 12.51 -2.00
CA THR A 1127 -20.13 11.24 -2.73
C THR A 1127 -20.37 11.53 -4.21
N ILE A 1128 -19.34 11.33 -5.03
CA ILE A 1128 -19.34 11.78 -6.43
C ILE A 1128 -19.20 10.60 -7.41
N SER A 1129 -19.52 10.89 -8.68
CA SER A 1129 -19.48 9.94 -9.81
C SER A 1129 -18.04 9.68 -10.29
N ALA A 1130 -17.76 8.46 -10.74
CA ALA A 1130 -16.44 8.03 -11.23
C ALA A 1130 -16.05 8.68 -12.57
N ASP A 1131 -15.10 9.61 -12.52
CA ASP A 1131 -14.14 9.79 -13.62
C ASP A 1131 -13.02 8.73 -13.46
N PRO A 1132 -12.56 8.08 -14.54
CA PRO A 1132 -12.05 6.71 -14.40
C PRO A 1132 -10.52 6.62 -14.42
N LEU A 1133 -9.85 7.73 -14.70
CA LEU A 1133 -8.39 7.83 -14.70
C LEU A 1133 -7.83 8.21 -13.32
N GLN A 1134 -8.72 8.51 -12.37
CA GLN A 1134 -8.40 8.89 -11.00
C GLN A 1134 -8.61 7.71 -10.03
N ARG A 1135 -7.75 7.60 -9.02
CA ARG A 1135 -7.63 6.45 -8.12
C ARG A 1135 -7.95 6.92 -6.70
N PHE A 1136 -9.09 6.48 -6.15
CA PHE A 1136 -9.70 7.06 -4.95
C PHE A 1136 -9.86 6.07 -3.78
N ALA A 1137 -10.02 6.62 -2.56
CA ALA A 1137 -9.81 5.89 -1.32
C ALA A 1137 -10.99 5.00 -0.83
N ILE A 1138 -12.26 5.34 -1.13
CA ILE A 1138 -13.42 4.62 -0.53
C ILE A 1138 -14.60 4.45 -1.49
N MET A 1139 -14.95 3.20 -1.85
CA MET A 1139 -16.24 2.88 -2.51
C MET A 1139 -17.43 3.04 -1.56
N SER A 1140 -18.59 3.43 -2.09
CA SER A 1140 -19.86 3.46 -1.33
C SER A 1140 -20.33 2.04 -0.91
N CYS A 1141 -21.26 1.97 0.05
CA CYS A 1141 -21.74 0.69 0.58
C CYS A 1141 -22.64 -0.09 -0.41
N SER A 1142 -23.39 0.59 -1.29
CA SER A 1142 -24.09 -0.09 -2.39
C SER A 1142 -23.10 -0.79 -3.32
N ASP A 1143 -22.02 -0.11 -3.64
CA ASP A 1143 -21.09 -0.52 -4.69
C ASP A 1143 -20.14 -1.62 -4.20
N LYS A 1144 -19.85 -1.62 -2.90
CA LYS A 1144 -19.23 -2.75 -2.19
C LYS A 1144 -20.06 -4.03 -2.33
N ILE A 1145 -21.37 -3.98 -2.09
CA ILE A 1145 -22.27 -5.14 -2.24
C ILE A 1145 -22.36 -5.59 -3.71
N LEU A 1146 -22.50 -4.66 -4.65
CA LEU A 1146 -22.48 -4.93 -6.09
C LEU A 1146 -21.19 -5.69 -6.49
N LYS A 1147 -20.02 -5.21 -6.05
CA LYS A 1147 -18.73 -5.85 -6.29
C LYS A 1147 -18.65 -7.26 -5.68
N TRP A 1148 -19.29 -7.51 -4.54
CA TRP A 1148 -19.37 -8.85 -3.93
C TRP A 1148 -20.35 -9.79 -4.66
N ASN A 1149 -21.44 -9.27 -5.21
CA ASN A 1149 -22.36 -10.04 -6.06
C ASN A 1149 -21.69 -10.48 -7.39
N VAL A 1150 -20.71 -9.71 -7.89
CA VAL A 1150 -19.88 -10.07 -9.05
C VAL A 1150 -18.69 -10.97 -8.67
N LEU A 1151 -17.78 -10.52 -7.81
CA LEU A 1151 -16.50 -11.20 -7.55
C LEU A 1151 -16.55 -12.25 -6.41
N GLY A 1152 -17.63 -12.29 -5.63
CA GLY A 1152 -17.73 -13.06 -4.41
C GLY A 1152 -17.42 -12.22 -3.16
N VAL A 1153 -18.08 -12.54 -2.04
CA VAL A 1153 -17.94 -11.80 -0.78
C VAL A 1153 -16.63 -12.14 -0.04
N GLN A 1154 -15.98 -13.28 -0.30
CA GLN A 1154 -14.75 -13.68 0.39
C GLN A 1154 -13.56 -12.75 0.07
N GLY A 1155 -13.47 -12.22 -1.15
CA GLY A 1155 -12.39 -11.32 -1.58
C GLY A 1155 -11.12 -12.02 -2.05
N ALA A 1156 -10.24 -11.25 -2.71
CA ALA A 1156 -9.21 -11.73 -3.63
C ALA A 1156 -8.30 -12.85 -3.09
N LEU A 1157 -7.79 -12.74 -1.86
CA LEU A 1157 -6.91 -13.77 -1.28
C LEU A 1157 -7.61 -15.13 -1.18
N LEU A 1158 -8.84 -15.14 -0.64
CA LEU A 1158 -9.67 -16.34 -0.54
C LEU A 1158 -10.21 -16.81 -1.90
N SER A 1159 -10.34 -15.94 -2.91
CA SER A 1159 -10.75 -16.33 -4.28
C SER A 1159 -9.74 -17.25 -4.99
N ASN A 1160 -8.51 -17.38 -4.48
CA ASN A 1160 -7.56 -18.41 -4.95
C ASN A 1160 -7.91 -19.82 -4.47
N LEU A 1161 -8.60 -19.94 -3.33
CA LEU A 1161 -8.88 -21.21 -2.63
C LEU A 1161 -10.38 -21.58 -2.59
N VAL A 1162 -11.26 -20.60 -2.85
CA VAL A 1162 -12.72 -20.73 -2.73
C VAL A 1162 -13.43 -20.06 -3.91
N GLU A 1163 -14.37 -20.76 -4.53
CA GLU A 1163 -15.25 -20.24 -5.59
C GLU A 1163 -16.03 -18.98 -5.15
N PRO A 1164 -16.41 -18.05 -6.06
CA PRO A 1164 -17.11 -16.80 -5.72
C PRO A 1164 -18.38 -16.95 -4.87
N ILE A 1165 -18.28 -16.74 -3.56
CA ILE A 1165 -19.39 -16.89 -2.61
C ILE A 1165 -20.36 -15.72 -2.78
N LYS A 1166 -21.60 -15.99 -3.16
CA LYS A 1166 -22.63 -14.98 -3.43
C LYS A 1166 -23.51 -14.70 -2.21
N ILE A 1167 -24.11 -13.51 -2.16
CA ILE A 1167 -25.12 -13.14 -1.16
C ILE A 1167 -26.50 -13.54 -1.69
N SER A 1168 -27.20 -14.41 -0.96
CA SER A 1168 -28.50 -14.99 -1.35
C SER A 1168 -29.66 -14.01 -1.15
N SER A 1169 -29.68 -13.25 -0.05
CA SER A 1169 -30.64 -12.15 0.15
C SER A 1169 -30.04 -10.97 0.92
N VAL A 1170 -30.67 -9.79 0.77
CA VAL A 1170 -30.36 -8.55 1.49
C VAL A 1170 -31.64 -7.98 2.11
N THR A 1171 -31.65 -7.82 3.44
CA THR A 1171 -32.83 -7.46 4.23
C THR A 1171 -32.65 -6.11 4.93
N PHE A 1172 -33.61 -5.21 4.80
CA PHE A 1172 -33.56 -3.86 5.40
C PHE A 1172 -34.64 -3.66 6.48
N LEU A 1173 -34.32 -2.88 7.51
CA LEU A 1173 -35.29 -2.51 8.55
C LEU A 1173 -35.90 -1.10 8.33
N SER A 1174 -35.09 -0.12 7.91
CA SER A 1174 -35.52 1.27 7.69
C SER A 1174 -35.01 1.85 6.36
N GLY A 1175 -35.79 2.73 5.73
CA GLY A 1175 -35.44 3.47 4.51
C GLY A 1175 -35.09 2.57 3.31
N PHE A 1176 -36.01 2.40 2.37
CA PHE A 1176 -35.84 1.51 1.22
C PHE A 1176 -36.82 1.85 0.08
N LYS A 1177 -36.35 1.69 -1.17
CA LYS A 1177 -37.17 1.70 -2.39
C LYS A 1177 -36.70 0.56 -3.30
N GLN A 1178 -37.60 -0.35 -3.70
CA GLN A 1178 -37.22 -1.65 -4.28
C GLN A 1178 -36.40 -1.49 -5.57
N GLN A 1179 -36.86 -0.64 -6.48
CA GLN A 1179 -36.26 -0.47 -7.81
C GLN A 1179 -34.85 0.14 -7.76
N HIS A 1180 -34.65 1.20 -6.95
CA HIS A 1180 -33.36 1.88 -6.80
C HIS A 1180 -32.35 0.96 -6.11
N THR A 1181 -32.79 0.18 -5.12
CA THR A 1181 -31.91 -0.74 -4.40
C THR A 1181 -31.50 -1.94 -5.27
N SER A 1182 -32.43 -2.54 -6.02
CA SER A 1182 -32.08 -3.58 -7.00
C SER A 1182 -31.09 -3.07 -8.05
N ARG A 1183 -31.32 -1.87 -8.62
CA ARG A 1183 -30.38 -1.20 -9.55
C ARG A 1183 -28.98 -1.08 -8.94
N ALA A 1184 -28.89 -0.55 -7.72
CA ALA A 1184 -27.63 -0.24 -7.05
C ALA A 1184 -26.84 -1.48 -6.59
N LEU A 1185 -27.51 -2.58 -6.20
CA LEU A 1185 -26.87 -3.77 -5.63
C LEU A 1185 -26.61 -4.89 -6.66
N CYS A 1186 -27.27 -4.88 -7.83
CA CYS A 1186 -27.01 -5.83 -8.92
C CYS A 1186 -27.31 -5.26 -10.31
N CYS A 1187 -28.53 -4.78 -10.56
CA CYS A 1187 -29.08 -4.72 -11.93
C CYS A 1187 -28.49 -3.65 -12.87
N ARG A 1188 -27.65 -2.73 -12.37
CA ARG A 1188 -26.99 -1.73 -13.25
C ARG A 1188 -25.85 -2.30 -14.09
N LEU A 1189 -25.30 -3.47 -13.74
CA LEU A 1189 -24.26 -4.14 -14.53
C LEU A 1189 -24.80 -5.08 -15.62
N ASP A 1190 -26.12 -5.29 -15.69
CA ASP A 1190 -26.82 -6.19 -16.63
C ASP A 1190 -26.78 -5.73 -18.11
N LYS A 1191 -25.96 -4.71 -18.41
CA LYS A 1191 -25.71 -4.10 -19.73
C LYS A 1191 -24.21 -3.87 -20.01
N ALA A 1192 -23.31 -4.44 -19.22
CA ALA A 1192 -21.87 -4.34 -19.46
C ALA A 1192 -21.47 -5.04 -20.78
N ALA A 1193 -20.36 -4.60 -21.38
CA ALA A 1193 -19.91 -5.09 -22.69
C ALA A 1193 -19.35 -6.53 -22.66
N ASP A 1194 -18.85 -6.98 -21.51
CA ASP A 1194 -18.40 -8.35 -21.27
C ASP A 1194 -19.47 -9.20 -20.55
N PRO A 1195 -19.55 -10.52 -20.80
CA PRO A 1195 -20.56 -11.42 -20.24
C PRO A 1195 -20.28 -11.78 -18.77
N VAL A 1196 -20.33 -10.79 -17.88
CA VAL A 1196 -20.13 -10.94 -16.44
C VAL A 1196 -21.40 -11.48 -15.78
N PHE A 1197 -21.33 -12.66 -15.14
CA PHE A 1197 -22.48 -13.24 -14.44
C PHE A 1197 -22.81 -12.49 -13.13
N VAL A 1198 -23.79 -11.60 -13.18
CA VAL A 1198 -24.27 -10.81 -12.04
C VAL A 1198 -25.24 -11.62 -11.18
N HIS A 1199 -24.83 -11.97 -9.96
CA HIS A 1199 -25.74 -12.61 -9.01
C HIS A 1199 -26.80 -11.62 -8.51
N HIS A 1200 -28.07 -12.02 -8.57
CA HIS A 1200 -29.22 -11.22 -8.17
C HIS A 1200 -29.75 -11.69 -6.80
N PRO A 1201 -29.35 -11.06 -5.66
CA PRO A 1201 -29.91 -11.39 -4.36
C PRO A 1201 -31.42 -11.11 -4.29
N MET A 1202 -32.13 -11.84 -3.45
CA MET A 1202 -33.48 -11.46 -3.02
C MET A 1202 -33.40 -10.22 -2.10
N ILE A 1203 -34.14 -9.15 -2.40
CA ILE A 1203 -34.08 -7.90 -1.63
C ILE A 1203 -35.46 -7.58 -1.06
N GLY A 1204 -35.54 -7.26 0.24
CA GLY A 1204 -36.80 -6.96 0.93
C GLY A 1204 -36.64 -6.15 2.22
N ARG A 1205 -37.78 -5.76 2.81
CA ARG A 1205 -37.86 -4.94 4.03
C ARG A 1205 -38.87 -5.48 5.04
N ILE A 1206 -38.60 -5.27 6.34
CA ILE A 1206 -39.54 -5.51 7.44
C ILE A 1206 -39.79 -4.24 8.27
N LYS A 1207 -41.01 -4.07 8.75
CA LYS A 1207 -41.39 -3.02 9.71
C LYS A 1207 -41.21 -3.49 11.16
N PHE A 1208 -39.97 -3.48 11.64
CA PHE A 1208 -39.74 -3.51 13.09
C PHE A 1208 -40.06 -2.13 13.71
N PRO A 1209 -40.75 -2.05 14.87
CA PRO A 1209 -40.87 -0.81 15.61
C PRO A 1209 -39.49 -0.37 16.11
N GLN A 1210 -39.11 0.88 15.80
CA GLN A 1210 -37.82 1.49 16.15
C GLN A 1210 -38.09 2.87 16.77
N PRO A 1211 -37.36 3.26 17.85
CA PRO A 1211 -37.39 4.63 18.36
C PRO A 1211 -36.70 5.59 17.36
N GLN A 1212 -37.00 6.89 17.45
CA GLN A 1212 -36.39 7.89 16.57
C GLN A 1212 -34.91 8.15 16.95
N PRO A 1213 -34.00 8.30 15.97
CA PRO A 1213 -32.59 8.57 16.22
C PRO A 1213 -32.25 10.07 16.14
N GLU A 1214 -31.98 10.69 17.29
CA GLU A 1214 -31.24 11.96 17.36
C GLU A 1214 -29.73 11.72 17.15
N THR A 1215 -29.00 12.74 16.70
CA THR A 1215 -27.63 12.61 16.15
C THR A 1215 -26.52 12.98 17.14
N PHE A 1216 -25.74 11.98 17.57
CA PHE A 1216 -24.50 12.13 18.36
C PHE A 1216 -23.43 11.10 17.93
N TYR A 1217 -22.17 11.31 18.32
CA TYR A 1217 -20.96 10.65 17.78
C TYR A 1217 -20.30 9.66 18.75
N GLY A 1218 -19.50 8.70 18.23
CA GLY A 1218 -18.66 7.79 19.03
C GLY A 1218 -18.14 6.51 18.29
N PRO A 1219 -17.19 5.75 18.87
CA PRO A 1219 -16.32 4.79 18.15
C PRO A 1219 -16.89 3.35 17.93
N PRO A 1220 -16.56 2.63 16.84
CA PRO A 1220 -17.25 1.43 16.33
C PRO A 1220 -16.90 0.07 17.00
N LEU A 1221 -17.57 -1.03 16.58
CA LEU A 1221 -17.45 -2.36 17.22
C LEU A 1221 -17.65 -3.59 16.32
N LEU A 1222 -16.96 -4.71 16.64
CA LEU A 1222 -16.98 -5.99 15.88
C LEU A 1222 -17.43 -7.20 16.73
N LEU A 1223 -18.10 -8.16 16.08
CA LEU A 1223 -18.39 -9.50 16.63
C LEU A 1223 -18.15 -10.60 15.57
N GLY A 1224 -17.22 -11.51 15.86
CA GLY A 1224 -16.95 -12.73 15.09
C GLY A 1224 -17.20 -13.99 15.94
N LEU A 1225 -17.87 -14.99 15.36
CA LEU A 1225 -18.39 -16.17 16.10
C LEU A 1225 -17.65 -17.48 15.78
N GLY A 1226 -16.38 -17.36 15.36
CA GLY A 1226 -15.54 -18.45 14.81
C GLY A 1226 -14.72 -19.28 15.82
N CYS A 1227 -14.78 -18.98 17.12
CA CYS A 1227 -14.22 -19.81 18.19
C CYS A 1227 -14.94 -19.52 19.53
N ARG A 1228 -14.63 -20.29 20.60
CA ARG A 1228 -15.34 -20.27 21.90
C ARG A 1228 -15.66 -18.82 22.37
N ILE A 1229 -16.93 -18.58 22.66
CA ILE A 1229 -17.54 -17.25 22.88
C ILE A 1229 -16.92 -16.55 24.11
N HIS A 1230 -15.93 -15.67 23.92
CA HIS A 1230 -15.33 -14.90 25.03
C HIS A 1230 -14.74 -13.52 24.69
N ARG A 1231 -14.78 -13.01 23.45
CA ARG A 1231 -14.28 -11.65 23.13
C ARG A 1231 -15.23 -10.86 22.22
N LEU A 1232 -15.66 -9.71 22.70
CA LEU A 1232 -15.93 -8.54 21.86
C LEU A 1232 -14.59 -7.96 21.39
N VAL A 1233 -14.60 -7.29 20.23
CA VAL A 1233 -13.50 -6.41 19.82
C VAL A 1233 -14.07 -5.00 19.61
N LYS A 1234 -13.71 -4.09 20.51
CA LYS A 1234 -13.83 -2.65 20.30
C LYS A 1234 -12.74 -2.28 19.29
N ILE A 1235 -13.12 -1.94 18.07
CA ILE A 1235 -12.13 -1.68 17.00
C ILE A 1235 -11.61 -0.27 17.18
N ASN A 1236 -10.32 -0.11 17.46
CA ASN A 1236 -9.65 1.16 17.24
C ASN A 1236 -9.13 1.24 15.80
N GLU A 1237 -9.20 2.43 15.22
CA GLU A 1237 -9.26 2.63 13.77
C GLU A 1237 -7.91 2.51 13.02
N ARG A 1238 -7.00 1.62 13.46
CA ARG A 1238 -5.80 1.20 12.69
C ARG A 1238 -5.40 -0.28 12.84
N GLU A 1239 -6.10 -1.13 13.61
CA GLU A 1239 -5.75 -2.56 13.81
C GLU A 1239 -5.92 -3.48 12.57
N LEU A 1240 -6.25 -2.96 11.39
CA LEU A 1240 -6.58 -3.77 10.21
C LEU A 1240 -5.95 -3.25 8.91
N CYS A 1241 -4.61 -3.20 8.90
CA CYS A 1241 -3.77 -3.08 7.70
C CYS A 1241 -3.62 -4.47 7.01
N PRO A 1242 -3.51 -4.60 5.66
CA PRO A 1242 -3.62 -5.91 5.00
C PRO A 1242 -2.54 -6.94 5.34
N HIS A 1243 -1.35 -6.52 5.77
CA HIS A 1243 -0.16 -7.39 5.83
C HIS A 1243 -0.21 -8.47 6.92
N GLN A 1244 -0.99 -8.27 7.98
CA GLN A 1244 -1.19 -9.30 9.02
C GLN A 1244 -2.17 -10.42 8.59
N ALA A 1245 -2.95 -10.22 7.52
CA ALA A 1245 -3.90 -11.21 7.00
C ALA A 1245 -3.28 -12.24 6.02
N ALA A 1246 -1.98 -12.12 5.75
CA ALA A 1246 -1.20 -13.06 4.93
C ALA A 1246 -0.19 -13.90 5.75
N ARG A 1247 -0.15 -13.73 7.08
CA ARG A 1247 0.76 -14.43 8.02
C ARG A 1247 0.04 -15.35 9.02
N ASN A 1248 -1.26 -15.60 8.85
CA ASN A 1248 -2.09 -16.55 9.63
C ASN A 1248 -2.91 -17.43 8.69
#